data_AF-A0A8H4V6C7-F1
#
_entry.id   AF-A0A8H4V6C7-F1
#
_cell.length_a   1.000
_cell.length_b   1.000
_cell.length_c   1.000
_cell.angle_alpha   90.00
_cell.angle_beta   90.00
_cell.angle_gamma   90.00
#
_symmetry.space_group_name_H-M   'P 1'
#
loop_
_entity.id
_entity.type
_entity.pdbx_description
1 polymer ?
#
loop_
_entity_poly.entity_id
_entity_poly.type
_entity_poly.pdbx_seq_one_letter_code
_entity_poly.pdbx_strand_id
1 'polypeptide(L)'
;MPLDGSLGRMRWLQLARNPAAAAALGLVTIQVGFGLVMKAAQSDGAYSFSPSASVSISELLKMLLAAALFHRECRKRLAAGISPEAEPRYLALPSASTPEKTPSVGPPRLGLAAFWGYFRNEVSEDEQGDLYVLALCYALINNSIFISYMLADPGTIQLVKSGGTFITALVMVAALNTPVSRVQWFAVVLQPVGLVLAQYEPGTGTAYALGTYAILLLQVFLSAASSVYNQHILQANKTSLHASNAVLYAAGVFVNLLCHVVVRIIKTDEPGFFEGYDSIGAVMVVVSNVFIGLAMTSVYKYANAVVKCIATAVSSGLLLYLSTILFGTRLGTMVVPGTIIVAFSSWLYLANPAAATRSSAGPGRDSCKTLGVFVKRYRVPYLAMLTFTTVLVVAFLTLIQTTMPGLSHGNGPSPGNGPSHPAPVTAASPFRNTLAFVRWNSAHPERIPFVMKYEPFFRSIHLSIPDMMPAPVARNMTHDGFNETFLIYREVANVMKMVLAGQPQIDGLMYFHFDGWLDPMRWNSTDRDGILFARTSTDPQGPLFRCMNDISAYDWGGWHSFDRQDRRAVQAVQAVLAMDLGYKVKPDEFCVGWSDIYYVPRRLFADYIVLAETFAAFEVFHEVAIPTFVNIIAQTRPSAFAFIDDCWGSCCASNPTIEDVTTTRCGHRLDYLNENVTGVFYDKLDGMARELLVGS
;
A
#
# COMPACT_ATOMS: atom_id res chain seq x y z
N MET A 1 26.85 -10.53 -49.89
CA MET A 1 25.96 -11.67 -49.55
C MET A 1 26.80 -12.93 -49.51
N PRO A 2 26.66 -13.84 -48.52
CA PRO A 2 25.80 -13.78 -47.34
C PRO A 2 26.57 -13.47 -46.04
N LEU A 3 25.90 -12.74 -45.16
CA LEU A 3 26.24 -12.58 -43.75
C LEU A 3 25.96 -13.91 -43.04
N ASP A 4 26.93 -14.38 -42.27
CA ASP A 4 26.87 -15.62 -41.51
C ASP A 4 25.89 -15.48 -40.32
N GLY A 5 24.60 -15.69 -40.60
CA GLY A 5 23.52 -15.71 -39.62
C GLY A 5 23.48 -16.95 -38.74
N SER A 6 24.47 -17.86 -38.85
CA SER A 6 24.50 -19.13 -38.11
C SER A 6 25.18 -19.02 -36.73
N LEU A 7 26.18 -18.13 -36.57
CA LEU A 7 26.90 -17.96 -35.29
C LEU A 7 26.04 -17.31 -34.18
N GLY A 8 25.10 -16.42 -34.54
CA GLY A 8 24.20 -15.79 -33.56
C GLY A 8 23.16 -16.77 -33.00
N ARG A 9 22.63 -17.67 -33.86
CA ARG A 9 21.56 -18.60 -33.50
C ARG A 9 22.06 -19.76 -32.61
N MET A 10 23.32 -20.18 -32.76
CA MET A 10 23.95 -21.21 -31.92
C MET A 10 24.28 -20.73 -30.50
N ARG A 11 24.59 -19.44 -30.31
CA ARG A 11 25.04 -18.89 -29.03
C ARG A 11 23.90 -18.76 -28.01
N TRP A 12 22.68 -18.46 -28.46
CA TRP A 12 21.46 -18.46 -27.61
C TRP A 12 21.05 -19.87 -27.16
N LEU A 13 21.16 -20.86 -28.06
CA LEU A 13 20.91 -22.27 -27.74
C LEU A 13 21.95 -22.84 -26.77
N GLN A 14 23.20 -22.38 -26.84
CA GLN A 14 24.24 -22.69 -25.85
C GLN A 14 24.01 -21.99 -24.51
N LEU A 15 23.47 -20.75 -24.51
CA LEU A 15 23.09 -20.04 -23.29
C LEU A 15 21.98 -20.78 -22.53
N ALA A 16 20.96 -21.29 -23.23
CA ALA A 16 19.88 -22.09 -22.66
C ALA A 16 20.36 -23.43 -22.06
N ARG A 17 21.55 -23.90 -22.46
CA ARG A 17 22.17 -25.13 -21.95
C ARG A 17 23.00 -24.92 -20.68
N ASN A 18 23.23 -23.66 -20.27
CA ASN A 18 23.89 -23.32 -19.02
C ASN A 18 22.89 -23.43 -17.84
N PRO A 19 23.14 -24.27 -16.83
CA PRO A 19 22.23 -24.43 -15.69
C PRO A 19 21.97 -23.10 -14.94
N ALA A 20 22.93 -22.18 -14.92
CA ALA A 20 22.77 -20.85 -14.32
C ALA A 20 21.73 -19.99 -15.08
N ALA A 21 21.81 -19.99 -16.41
CA ALA A 21 20.89 -19.23 -17.26
C ALA A 21 19.49 -19.86 -17.29
N ALA A 22 19.40 -21.18 -17.28
CA ALA A 22 18.13 -21.90 -17.17
C ALA A 22 17.44 -21.62 -15.82
N ALA A 23 18.20 -21.60 -14.71
CA ALA A 23 17.66 -21.24 -13.40
C ALA A 23 17.19 -19.78 -13.36
N ALA A 24 17.98 -18.85 -13.92
CA ALA A 24 17.61 -17.43 -13.98
C ALA A 24 16.36 -17.20 -14.85
N LEU A 25 16.27 -17.83 -16.02
CA LEU A 25 15.10 -17.74 -16.89
C LEU A 25 13.85 -18.34 -16.22
N GLY A 26 14.00 -19.50 -15.57
CA GLY A 26 12.93 -20.11 -14.78
C GLY A 26 12.43 -19.20 -13.67
N LEU A 27 13.35 -18.51 -12.97
CA LEU A 27 12.98 -17.52 -11.96
C LEU A 27 12.23 -16.33 -12.58
N VAL A 28 12.66 -15.84 -13.75
CA VAL A 28 11.94 -14.76 -14.46
C VAL A 28 10.52 -15.17 -14.79
N THR A 29 10.33 -16.33 -15.41
CA THR A 29 8.99 -16.83 -15.78
C THR A 29 8.08 -16.97 -14.56
N ILE A 30 8.60 -17.55 -13.47
CA ILE A 30 7.82 -17.74 -12.24
C ILE A 30 7.51 -16.41 -11.57
N GLN A 31 8.46 -15.46 -11.54
CA GLN A 31 8.24 -14.13 -10.96
C GLN A 31 7.22 -13.29 -11.73
N VAL A 32 7.28 -13.34 -13.06
CA VAL A 32 6.28 -12.68 -13.92
C VAL A 32 4.91 -13.31 -13.70
N GLY A 33 4.81 -14.65 -13.70
CA GLY A 33 3.55 -15.35 -13.42
C GLY A 33 2.98 -15.01 -12.05
N PHE A 34 3.83 -15.00 -11.01
CA PHE A 34 3.46 -14.58 -9.66
C PHE A 34 2.92 -13.14 -9.64
N GLY A 35 3.58 -12.19 -10.31
CA GLY A 35 3.12 -10.80 -10.39
C GLY A 35 1.74 -10.67 -11.04
N LEU A 36 1.47 -11.44 -12.10
CA LEU A 36 0.16 -11.48 -12.75
C LEU A 36 -0.92 -12.13 -11.88
N VAL A 37 -0.58 -13.25 -11.22
CA VAL A 37 -1.49 -13.94 -10.28
C VAL A 37 -1.82 -13.05 -9.10
N MET A 38 -0.83 -12.34 -8.55
CA MET A 38 -1.04 -11.36 -7.47
C MET A 38 -2.02 -10.27 -7.92
N LYS A 39 -1.83 -9.71 -9.13
CA LYS A 39 -2.74 -8.69 -9.66
C LYS A 39 -4.14 -9.24 -9.94
N ALA A 40 -4.25 -10.47 -10.44
CA ALA A 40 -5.52 -11.11 -10.75
C ALA A 40 -6.27 -11.64 -9.50
N ALA A 41 -5.55 -11.89 -8.40
CA ALA A 41 -6.12 -12.33 -7.13
C ALA A 41 -6.65 -11.16 -6.26
N GLN A 42 -6.50 -9.92 -6.72
CA GLN A 42 -7.08 -8.74 -6.08
C GLN A 42 -8.55 -8.58 -6.48
N SER A 43 -9.41 -8.36 -5.49
CA SER A 43 -10.80 -7.91 -5.66
C SER A 43 -10.93 -6.56 -4.96
N ASP A 44 -11.29 -5.50 -5.69
CA ASP A 44 -11.40 -4.12 -5.16
C ASP A 44 -10.11 -3.62 -4.48
N GLY A 45 -8.94 -3.98 -5.02
CA GLY A 45 -7.63 -3.57 -4.50
C GLY A 45 -7.21 -4.20 -3.16
N ALA A 46 -8.04 -5.07 -2.58
CA ALA A 46 -7.76 -5.79 -1.35
C ALA A 46 -7.54 -7.30 -1.62
N TYR A 47 -6.79 -7.94 -0.72
CA TYR A 47 -6.70 -9.40 -0.66
C TYR A 47 -7.71 -9.90 0.37
N SER A 48 -8.51 -10.91 0.02
CA SER A 48 -9.50 -11.52 0.93
C SER A 48 -8.87 -12.27 2.11
N PHE A 49 -7.54 -12.44 2.12
CA PHE A 49 -6.79 -13.28 3.06
C PHE A 49 -5.69 -12.48 3.76
N SER A 50 -5.32 -12.92 4.97
CA SER A 50 -4.21 -12.31 5.71
C SER A 50 -2.85 -12.56 5.01
N PRO A 51 -2.09 -11.50 4.68
CA PRO A 51 -0.74 -11.65 4.14
C PRO A 51 0.22 -12.40 5.09
N SER A 52 0.11 -12.19 6.41
CA SER A 52 0.96 -12.86 7.42
C SER A 52 0.71 -14.37 7.47
N ALA A 53 -0.57 -14.77 7.39
CA ALA A 53 -0.97 -16.17 7.29
C ALA A 53 -0.51 -16.80 5.98
N SER A 54 -0.56 -16.06 4.87
CA SER A 54 -0.12 -16.55 3.55
C SER A 54 1.36 -16.90 3.49
N VAL A 55 2.20 -16.13 4.18
CA VAL A 55 3.64 -16.41 4.31
C VAL A 55 3.83 -17.72 5.09
N SER A 56 3.16 -17.87 6.23
CA SER A 56 3.26 -19.07 7.08
C SER A 56 2.80 -20.34 6.34
N ILE A 57 1.67 -20.27 5.64
CA ILE A 57 1.12 -21.38 4.84
C ILE A 57 2.07 -21.72 3.68
N SER A 58 2.63 -20.70 3.01
CA SER A 58 3.58 -20.90 1.92
C SER A 58 4.87 -21.60 2.40
N GLU A 59 5.40 -21.21 3.56
CA GLU A 59 6.57 -21.87 4.17
C GLU A 59 6.27 -23.33 4.53
N LEU A 60 5.08 -23.62 5.05
CA LEU A 60 4.66 -24.99 5.37
C LEU A 60 4.61 -25.87 4.11
N LEU A 61 4.01 -25.37 3.02
CA LEU A 61 3.94 -26.10 1.77
C LEU A 61 5.32 -26.30 1.13
N LYS A 62 6.20 -25.29 1.20
CA LYS A 62 7.60 -25.43 0.75
C LYS A 62 8.33 -26.49 1.56
N MET A 63 8.15 -26.53 2.89
CA MET A 63 8.74 -27.53 3.78
C MET A 63 8.28 -28.94 3.40
N LEU A 64 6.96 -29.14 3.24
CA LEU A 64 6.39 -30.44 2.86
C LEU A 64 6.90 -30.91 1.49
N LEU A 65 6.99 -30.00 0.52
CA LEU A 65 7.50 -30.31 -0.81
C LEU A 65 9.00 -30.64 -0.79
N ALA A 66 9.80 -29.87 -0.04
CA ALA A 66 11.23 -30.14 0.14
C ALA A 66 11.45 -31.51 0.82
N ALA A 67 10.67 -31.82 1.86
CA ALA A 67 10.71 -33.13 2.53
C ALA A 67 10.30 -34.27 1.59
N ALA A 68 9.27 -34.08 0.76
CA ALA A 68 8.84 -35.08 -0.22
C ALA A 68 9.89 -35.33 -1.32
N LEU A 69 10.53 -34.26 -1.81
CA LEU A 69 11.62 -34.35 -2.78
C LEU A 69 12.85 -35.04 -2.18
N PHE A 70 13.20 -34.71 -0.92
CA PHE A 70 14.26 -35.38 -0.19
C PHE A 70 13.94 -36.86 0.05
N HIS A 71 12.71 -37.20 0.44
CA HIS A 71 12.27 -38.59 0.58
C HIS A 71 12.38 -39.37 -0.73
N ARG A 72 12.03 -38.75 -1.87
CA ARG A 72 12.24 -39.35 -3.20
C ARG A 72 13.71 -39.54 -3.53
N GLU A 73 14.57 -38.60 -3.14
CA GLU A 73 16.02 -38.71 -3.29
C GLU A 73 16.58 -39.87 -2.45
N CYS A 74 16.23 -39.95 -1.16
CA CYS A 74 16.60 -41.05 -0.28
C CYS A 74 16.16 -42.41 -0.82
N ARG A 75 14.93 -42.51 -1.35
CA ARG A 75 14.44 -43.74 -1.99
C ARG A 75 15.30 -44.16 -3.18
N LYS A 76 15.76 -43.21 -4.00
CA LYS A 76 16.66 -43.51 -5.13
C LYS A 76 18.05 -43.95 -4.65
N ARG A 77 18.57 -43.32 -3.61
CA ARG A 77 19.86 -43.68 -3.00
C ARG A 77 19.82 -45.08 -2.37
N LEU A 78 18.72 -45.41 -1.68
CA LEU A 78 18.48 -46.74 -1.14
C LEU A 78 18.36 -47.79 -2.25
N ALA A 79 17.65 -47.49 -3.34
CA ALA A 79 17.58 -48.37 -4.51
C ALA A 79 18.93 -48.56 -5.21
N ALA A 80 19.84 -47.60 -5.06
CA ALA A 80 21.23 -47.69 -5.54
C ALA A 80 22.18 -48.35 -4.51
N GLY A 81 21.67 -48.87 -3.38
CA GLY A 81 22.47 -49.56 -2.35
C GLY A 81 23.23 -48.65 -1.38
N ILE A 82 22.97 -47.35 -1.36
CA ILE A 82 23.66 -46.39 -0.49
C ILE A 82 22.98 -46.36 0.88
N SER A 83 23.62 -46.85 1.94
CA SER A 83 23.11 -46.84 3.33
C SER A 83 23.00 -45.43 3.92
N PRO A 84 22.04 -45.16 4.84
CA PRO A 84 21.98 -43.90 5.59
C PRO A 84 23.22 -43.61 6.43
N GLU A 85 24.01 -44.62 6.80
CA GLU A 85 25.25 -44.48 7.59
C GLU A 85 26.49 -44.16 6.73
N ALA A 86 26.37 -44.16 5.41
CA ALA A 86 27.47 -43.80 4.51
C ALA A 86 27.83 -42.31 4.66
N GLU A 87 29.11 -41.98 4.83
CA GLU A 87 29.59 -40.60 4.96
C GLU A 87 29.15 -39.75 3.74
N PRO A 88 28.75 -38.46 3.91
CA PRO A 88 28.27 -37.60 2.81
C PRO A 88 29.28 -37.39 1.66
N ARG A 89 30.55 -37.74 1.89
CA ARG A 89 31.69 -37.36 1.04
C ARG A 89 31.78 -38.06 -0.32
N TYR A 90 31.01 -39.12 -0.58
CA TYR A 90 31.14 -39.93 -1.81
C TYR A 90 30.16 -39.61 -2.95
N LEU A 91 29.30 -38.60 -2.84
CA LEU A 91 28.32 -38.26 -3.89
C LEU A 91 28.89 -37.40 -5.05
N ALA A 92 30.11 -37.71 -5.50
CA ALA A 92 30.47 -37.41 -6.88
C ALA A 92 29.75 -38.45 -7.76
N LEU A 93 28.99 -37.99 -8.75
CA LEU A 93 28.31 -38.83 -9.75
C LEU A 93 29.23 -39.99 -10.19
N PRO A 94 28.73 -41.25 -10.26
CA PRO A 94 29.53 -42.34 -10.77
C PRO A 94 29.92 -42.02 -12.23
N SER A 95 31.22 -42.08 -12.51
CA SER A 95 31.71 -42.36 -13.86
C SER A 95 30.95 -43.58 -14.39
N ALA A 96 30.47 -43.48 -15.62
CA ALA A 96 29.75 -44.53 -16.32
C ALA A 96 30.51 -45.87 -16.22
N SER A 97 30.06 -46.72 -15.31
CA SER A 97 30.38 -48.14 -15.32
C SER A 97 29.04 -48.89 -15.29
N THR A 98 28.92 -49.79 -16.25
CA THR A 98 27.75 -50.57 -16.63
C THR A 98 27.06 -51.25 -15.43
N PRO A 99 25.72 -51.21 -15.33
CA PRO A 99 25.01 -51.87 -14.25
C PRO A 99 24.95 -53.39 -14.49
N GLU A 100 25.52 -54.15 -13.55
CA GLU A 100 25.26 -55.58 -13.44
C GLU A 100 23.81 -55.77 -12.94
N LYS A 101 22.98 -56.40 -13.76
CA LYS A 101 21.56 -56.65 -13.48
C LYS A 101 21.41 -57.71 -12.39
N THR A 102 20.99 -57.31 -11.20
CA THR A 102 20.34 -58.22 -10.22
C THR A 102 18.81 -58.05 -10.29
N PRO A 103 18.04 -59.12 -10.06
CA PRO A 103 16.62 -59.17 -10.41
C PRO A 103 15.74 -58.36 -9.45
N SER A 104 14.66 -57.85 -10.04
CA SER A 104 13.64 -56.96 -9.49
C SER A 104 13.00 -57.44 -8.18
N VAL A 105 13.28 -56.73 -7.09
CA VAL A 105 12.36 -56.57 -5.96
C VAL A 105 11.81 -55.14 -6.07
N GLY A 106 10.49 -54.96 -5.90
CA GLY A 106 9.85 -53.64 -5.97
C GLY A 106 10.56 -52.59 -5.11
N PRO A 107 10.45 -51.29 -5.42
CA PRO A 107 11.28 -50.26 -4.80
C PRO A 107 11.19 -50.38 -3.27
N PRO A 108 12.32 -50.50 -2.54
CA PRO A 108 12.29 -50.70 -1.10
C PRO A 108 11.50 -49.55 -0.46
N ARG A 109 10.56 -49.90 0.43
CA ARG A 109 9.81 -48.91 1.20
C ARG A 109 10.78 -48.29 2.21
N LEU A 110 11.04 -46.99 2.07
CA LEU A 110 11.89 -46.26 3.01
C LEU A 110 11.12 -46.10 4.34
N GLY A 111 11.59 -46.77 5.40
CA GLY A 111 11.03 -46.60 6.73
C GLY A 111 11.35 -45.23 7.33
N LEU A 112 10.52 -44.75 8.27
CA LEU A 112 10.68 -43.44 8.91
C LEU A 112 12.04 -43.30 9.63
N ALA A 113 12.51 -44.36 10.30
CA ALA A 113 13.81 -44.39 10.97
C ALA A 113 14.98 -44.27 9.99
N ALA A 114 14.89 -44.92 8.82
CA ALA A 114 15.91 -44.83 7.78
C ALA A 114 15.93 -43.43 7.14
N PHE A 115 14.76 -42.84 6.87
CA PHE A 115 14.65 -41.46 6.40
C PHE A 115 15.27 -40.45 7.39
N TRP A 116 14.97 -40.60 8.69
CA TRP A 116 15.56 -39.77 9.74
C TRP A 116 17.09 -39.95 9.83
N GLY A 117 17.58 -41.18 9.63
CA GLY A 117 19.01 -41.47 9.53
C GLY A 117 19.69 -40.71 8.39
N TYR A 118 19.12 -40.74 7.18
CA TYR A 118 19.64 -39.93 6.05
C TYR A 118 19.62 -38.43 6.36
N PHE A 119 18.54 -37.93 6.95
CA PHE A 119 18.39 -36.51 7.25
C PHE A 119 19.43 -36.00 8.26
N ARG A 120 19.62 -36.75 9.36
CA ARG A 120 20.59 -36.40 10.41
C ARG A 120 22.03 -36.40 9.92
N ASN A 121 22.36 -37.27 8.97
CA ASN A 121 23.70 -37.37 8.41
C ASN A 121 23.94 -36.39 7.25
N GLU A 122 22.88 -35.93 6.58
CA GLU A 122 22.95 -34.92 5.52
C GLU A 122 23.15 -33.52 6.07
N VAL A 123 22.31 -33.05 7.00
CA VAL A 123 22.38 -31.66 7.49
C VAL A 123 23.01 -31.62 8.88
N SER A 124 24.25 -31.13 8.94
CA SER A 124 24.98 -30.97 10.20
C SER A 124 24.27 -29.99 11.14
N GLU A 125 24.46 -30.13 12.45
CA GLU A 125 23.82 -29.21 13.41
C GLU A 125 24.29 -27.75 13.26
N ASP A 126 25.51 -27.54 12.75
CA ASP A 126 26.06 -26.20 12.53
C ASP A 126 25.36 -25.55 11.31
N GLU A 127 25.16 -26.32 10.23
CA GLU A 127 24.37 -25.89 9.08
C GLU A 127 22.89 -25.64 9.43
N GLN A 128 22.31 -26.44 10.33
CA GLN A 128 20.95 -26.18 10.84
C GLN A 128 20.86 -24.83 11.55
N GLY A 129 21.89 -24.47 12.33
CA GLY A 129 21.99 -23.15 12.98
C GLY A 129 22.07 -22.02 11.97
N ASP A 130 22.91 -22.16 10.94
CA ASP A 130 23.07 -21.18 9.86
C ASP A 130 21.75 -20.97 9.08
N LEU A 131 21.07 -22.06 8.75
CA LEU A 131 19.76 -22.03 8.08
C LEU A 131 18.67 -21.41 8.98
N TYR A 132 18.74 -21.61 10.29
CA TYR A 132 17.83 -20.98 11.24
C TYR A 132 18.04 -19.46 11.32
N VAL A 133 19.29 -18.99 11.36
CA VAL A 133 19.61 -17.54 11.28
C VAL A 133 19.09 -16.96 9.97
N LEU A 134 19.26 -17.68 8.85
CA LEU A 134 18.72 -17.26 7.57
C LEU A 134 17.19 -17.16 7.57
N ALA A 135 16.49 -18.10 8.23
CA ALA A 135 15.04 -18.05 8.40
C ALA A 135 14.57 -16.81 9.19
N LEU A 136 15.29 -16.45 10.27
CA LEU A 136 15.02 -15.23 11.04
C LEU A 136 15.18 -13.97 10.19
N CYS A 137 16.22 -13.89 9.38
CA CYS A 137 16.41 -12.77 8.45
C CYS A 137 15.27 -12.69 7.43
N TYR A 138 14.83 -13.81 6.86
CA TYR A 138 13.67 -13.81 5.95
C TYR A 138 12.37 -13.42 6.64
N ALA A 139 12.13 -13.85 7.88
CA ALA A 139 10.99 -13.39 8.66
C ALA A 139 11.03 -11.88 8.90
N LEU A 140 12.20 -11.32 9.25
CA LEU A 140 12.38 -9.87 9.41
C LEU A 140 12.16 -9.11 8.09
N ILE A 141 12.71 -9.59 6.97
CA ILE A 141 12.52 -8.98 5.64
C ILE A 141 11.03 -8.96 5.27
N ASN A 142 10.33 -10.08 5.48
CA ASN A 142 8.92 -10.22 5.13
C ASN A 142 8.01 -9.35 6.00
N ASN A 143 8.32 -9.15 7.28
CA ASN A 143 7.52 -8.32 8.17
C ASN A 143 7.90 -6.82 8.10
N SER A 144 9.18 -6.49 7.88
CA SER A 144 9.64 -5.10 7.77
C SER A 144 9.16 -4.40 6.50
N ILE A 145 8.80 -5.15 5.45
CA ILE A 145 8.24 -4.57 4.22
C ILE A 145 6.95 -3.78 4.48
N PHE A 146 6.17 -4.17 5.49
CA PHE A 146 4.96 -3.45 5.86
C PHE A 146 5.29 -2.07 6.43
N ILE A 147 6.34 -1.94 7.25
CA ILE A 147 6.83 -0.62 7.70
C ILE A 147 7.24 0.22 6.51
N SER A 148 7.94 -0.37 5.54
CA SER A 148 8.41 0.36 4.36
C SER A 148 7.23 1.04 3.67
N TYR A 149 6.11 0.32 3.50
CA TYR A 149 4.86 0.84 2.93
C TYR A 149 4.14 1.88 3.81
N MET A 150 4.48 1.97 5.10
CA MET A 150 4.00 3.04 5.99
C MET A 150 4.90 4.28 5.94
N LEU A 151 6.19 4.10 5.68
CA LEU A 151 7.18 5.19 5.69
C LEU A 151 7.34 5.88 4.34
N ALA A 152 7.13 5.14 3.24
CA ALA A 152 7.32 5.64 1.89
C ALA A 152 6.30 5.00 0.94
N ASP A 153 6.05 5.69 -0.16
CA ASP A 153 5.21 5.20 -1.24
C ASP A 153 5.83 3.97 -1.94
N PRO A 154 5.00 3.08 -2.53
CA PRO A 154 5.48 1.92 -3.27
C PRO A 154 6.51 2.23 -4.35
N GLY A 155 6.41 3.37 -5.04
CA GLY A 155 7.34 3.81 -6.07
C GLY A 155 8.72 4.08 -5.50
N THR A 156 8.81 4.87 -4.42
CA THR A 156 10.06 5.15 -3.72
C THR A 156 10.69 3.89 -3.13
N ILE A 157 9.90 3.01 -2.50
CA ILE A 157 10.40 1.72 -1.98
C ILE A 157 11.00 0.90 -3.12
N GLN A 158 10.29 0.82 -4.26
CA GLN A 158 10.74 0.07 -5.42
C GLN A 158 12.00 0.68 -6.02
N LEU A 159 12.10 2.01 -6.05
CA LEU A 159 13.27 2.74 -6.49
C LEU A 159 14.49 2.47 -5.61
N VAL A 160 14.33 2.50 -4.27
CA VAL A 160 15.42 2.15 -3.34
C VAL A 160 15.82 0.67 -3.49
N LYS A 161 14.84 -0.23 -3.66
CA LYS A 161 15.09 -1.66 -3.91
C LYS A 161 15.78 -1.93 -5.25
N SER A 162 15.65 -1.06 -6.25
CA SER A 162 16.36 -1.19 -7.53
C SER A 162 17.89 -1.17 -7.37
N GLY A 163 18.39 -0.48 -6.33
CA GLY A 163 19.80 -0.49 -5.93
C GLY A 163 20.28 -1.82 -5.32
N GLY A 164 19.36 -2.74 -5.03
CA GLY A 164 19.65 -4.03 -4.41
C GLY A 164 20.66 -4.88 -5.18
N THR A 165 20.70 -4.81 -6.51
CA THR A 165 21.70 -5.52 -7.33
C THR A 165 23.12 -5.04 -7.01
N PHE A 166 23.31 -3.73 -6.87
CA PHE A 166 24.61 -3.14 -6.55
C PHE A 166 25.05 -3.49 -5.13
N ILE A 167 24.15 -3.34 -4.15
CA ILE A 167 24.44 -3.71 -2.75
C ILE A 167 24.75 -5.21 -2.63
N THR A 168 24.02 -6.07 -3.34
CA THR A 168 24.29 -7.52 -3.36
C THR A 168 25.67 -7.83 -3.92
N ALA A 169 26.09 -7.14 -4.99
CA ALA A 169 27.43 -7.32 -5.55
C ALA A 169 28.53 -6.90 -4.57
N LEU A 170 28.36 -5.76 -3.87
CA LEU A 170 29.29 -5.32 -2.84
C LEU A 170 29.39 -6.32 -1.68
N VAL A 171 28.25 -6.78 -1.16
CA VAL A 171 28.22 -7.77 -0.07
C VAL A 171 28.82 -9.10 -0.52
N MET A 172 28.56 -9.54 -1.75
CA MET A 172 29.13 -10.76 -2.31
C MET A 172 30.67 -10.68 -2.42
N VAL A 173 31.20 -9.54 -2.89
CA VAL A 173 32.66 -9.32 -2.95
C VAL A 173 33.27 -9.26 -1.55
N ALA A 174 32.64 -8.53 -0.62
CA ALA A 174 33.14 -8.37 0.74
C ALA A 174 33.08 -9.66 1.58
N ALA A 175 31.98 -10.41 1.50
CA ALA A 175 31.76 -11.60 2.32
C ALA A 175 32.34 -12.88 1.71
N LEU A 176 32.27 -13.03 0.38
CA LEU A 176 32.68 -14.27 -0.31
C LEU A 176 33.97 -14.13 -1.12
N ASN A 177 34.58 -12.94 -1.16
CA ASN A 177 35.77 -12.65 -1.97
C ASN A 177 35.62 -13.09 -3.45
N THR A 178 34.39 -13.03 -3.98
CA THR A 178 34.10 -13.47 -5.34
C THR A 178 34.62 -12.43 -6.33
N PRO A 179 35.47 -12.80 -7.31
CA PRO A 179 35.97 -11.85 -8.30
C PRO A 179 34.85 -11.39 -9.22
N VAL A 180 34.75 -10.08 -9.44
CA VAL A 180 33.80 -9.44 -10.38
C VAL A 180 34.60 -8.65 -11.40
N SER A 181 34.39 -8.91 -12.69
CA SER A 181 35.15 -8.25 -13.75
C SER A 181 34.75 -6.77 -13.88
N ARG A 182 35.61 -5.93 -14.51
CA ARG A 182 35.29 -4.52 -14.77
C ARG A 182 34.01 -4.35 -15.59
N VAL A 183 33.79 -5.25 -16.56
CA VAL A 183 32.58 -5.28 -17.40
C VAL A 183 31.34 -5.66 -16.58
N GLN A 184 31.47 -6.62 -15.67
CA GLN A 184 30.38 -7.00 -14.76
C GLN A 184 30.06 -5.87 -13.76
N TRP A 185 31.06 -5.16 -13.25
CA TRP A 185 30.84 -3.97 -12.41
C TRP A 185 30.09 -2.88 -13.16
N PHE A 186 30.49 -2.62 -14.40
CA PHE A 186 29.77 -1.68 -15.25
C PHE A 186 28.31 -2.09 -15.44
N ALA A 187 28.03 -3.37 -15.74
CA ALA A 187 26.67 -3.88 -15.81
C ALA A 187 25.89 -3.72 -14.49
N VAL A 188 26.49 -4.10 -13.36
CA VAL A 188 25.88 -3.99 -12.03
C VAL A 188 25.50 -2.54 -11.68
N VAL A 189 26.29 -1.54 -12.09
CA VAL A 189 25.99 -0.12 -11.89
C VAL A 189 24.95 0.40 -12.89
N LEU A 190 25.02 -0.06 -14.14
CA LEU A 190 24.08 0.33 -15.19
C LEU A 190 22.66 -0.22 -14.95
N GLN A 191 22.55 -1.36 -14.26
CA GLN A 191 21.27 -2.06 -14.03
C GLN A 191 20.26 -1.24 -13.18
N PRO A 192 20.62 -0.68 -12.00
CA PRO A 192 19.76 0.22 -11.26
C PRO A 192 19.33 1.45 -12.07
N VAL A 193 20.22 2.03 -12.89
CA VAL A 193 19.88 3.18 -13.75
C VAL A 193 18.73 2.84 -14.70
N GLY A 194 18.78 1.66 -15.33
CA GLY A 194 17.70 1.19 -16.19
C GLY A 194 16.38 0.98 -15.47
N LEU A 195 16.41 0.42 -14.25
CA LEU A 195 15.21 0.24 -13.41
C LEU A 195 14.63 1.58 -12.94
N VAL A 196 15.48 2.49 -12.46
CA VAL A 196 15.10 3.84 -12.07
C VAL A 196 14.42 4.53 -13.23
N LEU A 197 15.02 4.52 -14.43
CA LEU A 197 14.42 5.13 -15.61
C LEU A 197 13.09 4.45 -15.98
N ALA A 198 13.03 3.12 -15.96
CA ALA A 198 11.81 2.40 -16.31
C ALA A 198 10.64 2.62 -15.34
N GLN A 199 10.94 2.93 -14.08
CA GLN A 199 9.97 3.12 -13.00
C GLN A 199 9.78 4.59 -12.65
N TYR A 200 10.50 5.50 -13.32
CA TYR A 200 10.42 6.93 -13.10
C TYR A 200 9.15 7.49 -13.74
N GLU A 201 8.33 8.13 -12.92
CA GLU A 201 7.14 8.84 -13.34
C GLU A 201 7.32 10.35 -13.10
N PRO A 202 7.30 11.19 -14.14
CA PRO A 202 7.47 12.63 -13.98
C PRO A 202 6.33 13.25 -13.18
N GLY A 203 6.66 14.05 -12.16
CA GLY A 203 5.66 14.80 -11.36
C GLY A 203 5.18 14.11 -10.09
N THR A 204 5.59 12.85 -9.84
CA THR A 204 5.31 12.11 -8.60
C THR A 204 6.60 11.92 -7.80
N GLY A 205 6.88 12.79 -6.82
CA GLY A 205 8.07 12.65 -5.99
C GLY A 205 7.96 13.45 -4.70
N THR A 206 7.89 12.76 -3.57
CA THR A 206 7.91 13.36 -2.23
C THR A 206 9.25 13.04 -1.56
N ALA A 207 9.97 14.06 -1.10
CA ALA A 207 11.21 13.87 -0.37
C ALA A 207 10.91 13.44 1.08
N TYR A 208 11.35 12.23 1.46
CA TYR A 208 11.21 11.72 2.82
C TYR A 208 12.35 12.16 3.75
N ALA A 209 12.11 12.12 5.06
CA ALA A 209 13.15 12.34 6.05
C ALA A 209 14.30 11.33 5.91
N LEU A 210 15.52 11.73 6.28
CA LEU A 210 16.72 10.88 6.19
C LEU A 210 16.55 9.54 6.92
N GLY A 211 15.80 9.53 8.03
CA GLY A 211 15.48 8.31 8.78
C GLY A 211 14.70 7.27 7.96
N THR A 212 13.77 7.71 7.11
CA THR A 212 13.02 6.82 6.20
C THR A 212 13.96 6.16 5.20
N TYR A 213 14.82 6.94 4.54
CA TYR A 213 15.80 6.39 3.61
C TYR A 213 16.79 5.46 4.30
N ALA A 214 17.22 5.77 5.54
CA ALA A 214 18.10 4.88 6.31
C ALA A 214 17.45 3.52 6.60
N ILE A 215 16.15 3.49 6.97
CA ILE A 215 15.40 2.25 7.19
C ILE A 215 15.25 1.45 5.89
N LEU A 216 14.90 2.11 4.78
CA LEU A 216 14.79 1.45 3.48
C LEU A 216 16.12 0.87 3.00
N LEU A 217 17.22 1.62 3.17
CA LEU A 217 18.57 1.16 2.83
C LEU A 217 19.01 -0.01 3.71
N LEU A 218 18.70 0.03 5.01
CA LEU A 218 18.96 -1.08 5.93
C LEU A 218 18.21 -2.35 5.51
N GLN A 219 16.95 -2.21 5.06
CA GLN A 219 16.17 -3.34 4.55
C GLN A 219 16.79 -3.94 3.28
N VAL A 220 17.21 -3.10 2.34
CA VAL A 220 17.89 -3.53 1.11
C VAL A 220 19.20 -4.25 1.46
N PHE A 221 19.97 -3.72 2.42
CA PHE A 221 21.18 -4.36 2.91
C PHE A 221 20.91 -5.72 3.56
N LEU A 222 19.91 -5.83 4.43
CA LEU A 222 19.53 -7.10 5.06
C LEU A 222 19.11 -8.16 4.02
N SER A 223 18.37 -7.75 2.99
CA SER A 223 17.99 -8.61 1.87
C SER A 223 19.18 -9.08 1.03
N ALA A 224 20.13 -8.17 0.76
CA ALA A 224 21.38 -8.48 0.07
C ALA A 224 22.25 -9.45 0.88
N ALA A 225 22.46 -9.17 2.17
CA ALA A 225 23.23 -10.02 3.08
C ALA A 225 22.62 -11.43 3.19
N SER A 226 21.30 -11.53 3.36
CA SER A 226 20.61 -12.82 3.42
C SER A 226 20.71 -13.60 2.12
N SER A 227 20.67 -12.92 0.97
CA SER A 227 20.82 -13.54 -0.35
C SER A 227 22.23 -14.11 -0.55
N VAL A 228 23.26 -13.36 -0.16
CA VAL A 228 24.67 -13.79 -0.24
C VAL A 228 24.95 -14.90 0.76
N TYR A 229 24.37 -14.84 1.96
CA TYR A 229 24.50 -15.88 2.98
C TYR A 229 23.82 -17.19 2.56
N ASN A 230 22.63 -17.13 1.97
CA ASN A 230 21.96 -18.31 1.40
C ASN A 230 22.80 -18.95 0.28
N GLN A 231 23.32 -18.12 -0.64
CA GLN A 231 24.26 -18.59 -1.66
C GLN A 231 25.46 -19.30 -1.03
N HIS A 232 26.06 -18.71 0.01
CA HIS A 232 27.21 -19.28 0.69
C HIS A 232 26.91 -20.65 1.26
N ILE A 233 25.83 -20.80 2.03
CA ILE A 233 25.45 -22.08 2.65
C ILE A 233 25.24 -23.16 1.58
N LEU A 234 24.47 -22.85 0.53
CA LEU A 234 24.13 -23.81 -0.53
C LEU A 234 25.31 -24.19 -1.43
N GLN A 235 26.34 -23.35 -1.53
CA GLN A 235 27.53 -23.61 -2.36
C GLN A 235 28.71 -24.14 -1.56
N ALA A 236 28.83 -23.79 -0.28
CA ALA A 236 29.89 -24.27 0.60
C ALA A 236 29.65 -25.72 1.04
N ASN A 237 28.39 -26.08 1.27
CA ASN A 237 28.01 -27.40 1.75
C ASN A 237 27.63 -28.32 0.58
N LYS A 238 28.15 -29.56 0.58
CA LYS A 238 27.80 -30.60 -0.42
C LYS A 238 26.50 -31.34 -0.06
N THR A 239 25.63 -30.72 0.71
CA THR A 239 24.41 -31.31 1.24
C THR A 239 23.33 -31.39 0.18
N SER A 240 22.35 -32.28 0.41
CA SER A 240 21.16 -32.29 -0.42
C SER A 240 20.43 -30.96 -0.30
N LEU A 241 20.25 -30.30 -1.44
CA LEU A 241 19.47 -29.08 -1.59
C LEU A 241 18.10 -29.18 -0.93
N HIS A 242 17.46 -30.35 -1.06
CA HIS A 242 16.12 -30.59 -0.54
C HIS A 242 16.12 -30.71 0.98
N ALA A 243 17.19 -31.26 1.57
CA ALA A 243 17.34 -31.36 3.02
C ALA A 243 17.58 -29.99 3.66
N SER A 244 18.51 -29.20 3.13
CA SER A 244 18.78 -27.84 3.62
C SER A 244 17.55 -26.92 3.48
N ASN A 245 16.83 -27.02 2.35
CA ASN A 245 15.56 -26.31 2.19
C ASN A 245 14.49 -26.75 3.19
N ALA A 246 14.36 -28.06 3.47
CA ALA A 246 13.37 -28.54 4.43
C ALA A 246 13.63 -27.98 5.83
N VAL A 247 14.90 -27.90 6.27
CA VAL A 247 15.29 -27.26 7.53
C VAL A 247 14.97 -25.76 7.53
N LEU A 248 15.37 -25.05 6.48
CA LEU A 248 15.14 -23.61 6.34
C LEU A 248 13.65 -23.26 6.43
N TYR A 249 12.81 -23.98 5.69
CA TYR A 249 11.37 -23.75 5.66
C TYR A 249 10.70 -24.20 6.96
N ALA A 250 11.17 -25.27 7.61
CA ALA A 250 10.68 -25.67 8.93
C ALA A 250 10.95 -24.59 9.99
N ALA A 251 12.15 -24.01 9.99
CA ALA A 251 12.49 -22.87 10.84
C ALA A 251 11.62 -21.64 10.50
N GLY A 252 11.39 -21.39 9.20
CA GLY A 252 10.51 -20.32 8.71
C GLY A 252 9.06 -20.48 9.19
N VAL A 253 8.49 -21.69 9.16
CA VAL A 253 7.15 -21.99 9.69
C VAL A 253 7.09 -21.65 11.18
N PHE A 254 8.06 -22.12 11.96
CA PHE A 254 8.10 -21.88 13.39
C PHE A 254 8.16 -20.39 13.75
N VAL A 255 9.07 -19.65 13.12
CA VAL A 255 9.26 -18.21 13.38
C VAL A 255 8.04 -17.40 12.95
N ASN A 256 7.51 -17.63 11.74
CA ASN A 256 6.36 -16.86 11.25
C ASN A 256 5.06 -17.18 12.01
N LEU A 257 4.85 -18.43 12.46
CA LEU A 257 3.73 -18.78 13.32
C LEU A 257 3.82 -18.07 14.67
N LEU A 258 5.02 -18.03 15.27
CA LEU A 258 5.25 -17.32 16.51
C LEU A 258 4.99 -15.81 16.36
N CYS A 259 5.47 -15.20 15.26
CA CYS A 259 5.15 -13.81 14.94
C CYS A 259 3.64 -13.59 14.81
N HIS A 260 2.91 -14.41 14.05
CA HIS A 260 1.46 -14.27 13.89
C HIS A 260 0.70 -14.37 15.21
N VAL A 261 1.06 -15.32 16.09
CA VAL A 261 0.45 -15.43 17.42
C VAL A 261 0.65 -14.15 18.23
N VAL A 262 1.86 -13.57 18.21
CA VAL A 262 2.16 -12.33 18.94
C VAL A 262 1.42 -11.13 18.34
N VAL A 263 1.37 -11.01 17.01
CA VAL A 263 0.62 -9.96 16.31
C VAL A 263 -0.86 -10.02 16.65
N ARG A 264 -1.47 -11.21 16.65
CA ARG A 264 -2.88 -11.40 17.01
C ARG A 264 -3.19 -11.07 18.47
N ILE A 265 -2.24 -11.31 19.38
CA ILE A 265 -2.37 -10.90 20.79
C ILE A 265 -2.38 -9.37 20.92
N ILE A 266 -1.59 -8.67 20.10
CA ILE A 266 -1.48 -7.20 20.12
C ILE A 266 -2.64 -6.54 19.36
N LYS A 267 -3.12 -7.18 18.29
CA LYS A 267 -4.07 -6.63 17.34
C LYS A 267 -5.33 -7.51 17.24
N THR A 268 -6.39 -7.14 17.95
CA THR A 268 -7.63 -7.93 18.07
C THR A 268 -8.49 -8.00 16.79
N ASP A 269 -8.22 -7.14 15.80
CA ASP A 269 -8.87 -7.12 14.48
C ASP A 269 -8.10 -7.92 13.40
N GLU A 270 -7.04 -8.66 13.74
CA GLU A 270 -6.37 -9.54 12.76
C GLU A 270 -7.28 -10.74 12.41
N PRO A 271 -7.64 -10.95 11.13
CA PRO A 271 -8.48 -12.06 10.71
C PRO A 271 -7.86 -13.42 11.05
N GLY A 272 -8.70 -14.44 11.18
CA GLY A 272 -8.28 -15.79 11.53
C GLY A 272 -7.27 -16.37 10.52
N PHE A 273 -6.38 -17.27 10.98
CA PHE A 273 -5.30 -17.83 10.17
C PHE A 273 -5.74 -18.46 8.83
N PHE A 274 -6.95 -19.02 8.77
CA PHE A 274 -7.51 -19.66 7.56
C PHE A 274 -8.66 -18.85 6.92
N GLU A 275 -8.90 -17.63 7.38
CA GLU A 275 -9.96 -16.77 6.86
C GLU A 275 -9.58 -16.23 5.46
N GLY A 276 -10.51 -16.32 4.50
CA GLY A 276 -10.33 -15.83 3.12
C GLY A 276 -9.69 -16.80 2.12
N TYR A 277 -9.39 -18.04 2.53
CA TYR A 277 -8.80 -19.09 1.67
C TYR A 277 -9.82 -19.92 0.86
N ASP A 278 -11.09 -19.55 0.92
CA ASP A 278 -12.15 -20.00 0.01
C ASP A 278 -11.99 -19.40 -1.40
N SER A 279 -11.26 -18.28 -1.53
CA SER A 279 -10.91 -17.67 -2.82
C SER A 279 -9.84 -18.47 -3.57
N ILE A 280 -10.12 -18.78 -4.84
CA ILE A 280 -9.15 -19.38 -5.78
C ILE A 280 -7.90 -18.49 -5.92
N GLY A 281 -8.06 -17.17 -5.84
CA GLY A 281 -6.95 -16.21 -5.89
C GLY A 281 -5.96 -16.41 -4.75
N ALA A 282 -6.45 -16.59 -3.52
CA ALA A 282 -5.62 -16.84 -2.34
C ALA A 282 -4.77 -18.11 -2.49
N VAL A 283 -5.40 -19.20 -2.97
CA VAL A 283 -4.71 -20.48 -3.22
C VAL A 283 -3.65 -20.33 -4.31
N MET A 284 -3.97 -19.64 -5.41
CA MET A 284 -3.03 -19.40 -6.51
C MET A 284 -1.83 -18.56 -6.08
N VAL A 285 -2.02 -17.55 -5.23
CA VAL A 285 -0.93 -16.75 -4.65
C VAL A 285 -0.01 -17.61 -3.79
N VAL A 286 -0.57 -18.43 -2.89
CA VAL A 286 0.22 -19.34 -2.04
C VAL A 286 1.02 -20.34 -2.89
N VAL A 287 0.38 -20.98 -3.87
CA VAL A 287 1.04 -21.93 -4.78
C VAL A 287 2.17 -21.25 -5.55
N SER A 288 1.94 -20.03 -6.05
CA SER A 288 2.96 -19.27 -6.79
C SER A 288 4.14 -18.86 -5.88
N ASN A 289 3.89 -18.57 -4.61
CA ASN A 289 4.93 -18.33 -3.60
C ASN A 289 5.72 -19.61 -3.26
N VAL A 290 5.13 -20.80 -3.34
CA VAL A 290 5.90 -22.05 -3.24
C VAL A 290 6.88 -22.17 -4.42
N PHE A 291 6.41 -21.92 -5.65
CA PHE A 291 7.25 -22.01 -6.84
C PHE A 291 8.37 -20.97 -6.87
N ILE A 292 8.13 -19.73 -6.43
CA ILE A 292 9.19 -18.70 -6.39
C ILE A 292 10.31 -19.12 -5.43
N GLY A 293 9.97 -19.74 -4.29
CA GLY A 293 10.96 -20.27 -3.33
C GLY A 293 11.86 -21.35 -3.93
N LEU A 294 11.29 -22.29 -4.68
CA LEU A 294 12.05 -23.36 -5.35
C LEU A 294 12.93 -22.82 -6.49
N ALA A 295 12.41 -21.86 -7.26
CA ALA A 295 13.17 -21.20 -8.31
C ALA A 295 14.37 -20.44 -7.73
N MET A 296 14.17 -19.73 -6.62
CA MET A 296 15.22 -19.01 -5.90
C MET A 296 16.33 -19.95 -5.42
N THR A 297 15.98 -21.08 -4.79
CA THR A 297 16.96 -22.10 -4.39
C THR A 297 17.77 -22.60 -5.58
N SER A 298 17.12 -22.82 -6.73
CA SER A 298 17.80 -23.27 -7.95
C SER A 298 18.81 -22.23 -8.44
N VAL A 299 18.46 -20.94 -8.41
CA VAL A 299 19.38 -19.85 -8.78
C VAL A 299 20.56 -19.76 -7.81
N TYR A 300 20.34 -19.88 -6.51
CA TYR A 300 21.46 -19.87 -5.55
C TYR A 300 22.39 -21.09 -5.70
N LYS A 301 21.86 -22.25 -6.11
CA LYS A 301 22.68 -23.45 -6.36
C LYS A 301 23.50 -23.36 -7.64
N TYR A 302 22.90 -22.91 -8.75
CA TYR A 302 23.52 -22.96 -10.07
C TYR A 302 24.12 -21.64 -10.53
N ALA A 303 23.81 -20.53 -9.87
CA ALA A 303 24.28 -19.19 -10.20
C ALA A 303 24.75 -18.46 -8.92
N ASN A 304 24.52 -17.15 -8.79
CA ASN A 304 24.87 -16.37 -7.61
C ASN A 304 23.76 -15.37 -7.24
N ALA A 305 23.91 -14.72 -6.10
CA ALA A 305 22.93 -13.76 -5.59
C ALA A 305 22.74 -12.55 -6.53
N VAL A 306 23.78 -12.15 -7.28
CA VAL A 306 23.67 -11.06 -8.28
C VAL A 306 22.79 -11.48 -9.46
N VAL A 307 22.95 -12.71 -9.98
CA VAL A 307 22.09 -13.25 -11.05
C VAL A 307 20.64 -13.33 -10.61
N LYS A 308 20.36 -13.65 -9.34
CA LYS A 308 19.00 -13.55 -8.77
C LYS A 308 18.43 -12.13 -8.87
N CYS A 309 19.22 -11.11 -8.51
CA CYS A 309 18.78 -9.72 -8.58
C CYS A 309 18.55 -9.26 -10.02
N ILE A 310 19.41 -9.68 -10.96
CA ILE A 310 19.24 -9.43 -12.39
C ILE A 310 17.94 -10.07 -12.92
N ALA A 311 17.65 -11.33 -12.56
CA ALA A 311 16.40 -11.99 -12.94
C ALA A 311 15.17 -11.23 -12.41
N THR A 312 15.22 -10.72 -11.18
CA THR A 312 14.14 -9.90 -10.61
C THR A 312 13.99 -8.54 -11.31
N ALA A 313 15.09 -7.91 -11.70
CA ALA A 313 15.04 -6.67 -12.48
C ALA A 313 14.39 -6.89 -13.86
N VAL A 314 14.77 -7.96 -14.56
CA VAL A 314 14.17 -8.32 -15.86
C VAL A 314 12.68 -8.63 -15.70
N SER A 315 12.29 -9.37 -14.67
CA SER A 315 10.89 -9.68 -14.37
C SER A 315 10.07 -8.41 -14.13
N SER A 316 10.63 -7.47 -13.38
CA SER A 316 9.98 -6.18 -13.08
C SER A 316 9.76 -5.37 -14.36
N GLY A 317 10.74 -5.33 -15.26
CA GLY A 317 10.59 -4.69 -16.57
C GLY A 317 9.54 -5.36 -17.45
N LEU A 318 9.51 -6.70 -17.50
CA LEU A 318 8.51 -7.45 -18.26
C LEU A 318 7.07 -7.24 -17.75
N LEU A 319 6.91 -7.15 -16.43
CA LEU A 319 5.62 -6.90 -15.80
C LEU A 319 5.03 -5.54 -16.20
N LEU A 320 5.86 -4.51 -16.44
CA LEU A 320 5.36 -3.21 -16.91
C LEU A 320 4.68 -3.34 -18.28
N TYR A 321 5.25 -4.11 -19.21
CA TYR A 321 4.65 -4.37 -20.52
C TYR A 321 3.41 -5.25 -20.43
N LEU A 322 3.49 -6.34 -19.67
CA LEU A 322 2.37 -7.26 -19.51
C LEU A 322 1.20 -6.60 -18.78
N SER A 323 1.47 -5.69 -17.85
CA SER A 323 0.42 -4.91 -17.19
C SER A 323 -0.33 -4.03 -18.18
N THR A 324 0.37 -3.37 -19.12
CA THR A 324 -0.28 -2.59 -20.18
C THR A 324 -1.12 -3.47 -21.11
N ILE A 325 -0.60 -4.64 -21.50
CA ILE A 325 -1.28 -5.55 -22.45
C ILE A 325 -2.50 -6.23 -21.81
N LEU A 326 -2.36 -6.72 -20.57
CA LEU A 326 -3.38 -7.55 -19.91
C LEU A 326 -4.38 -6.73 -19.09
N PHE A 327 -3.97 -5.59 -18.54
CA PHE A 327 -4.79 -4.77 -17.63
C PHE A 327 -4.99 -3.33 -18.13
N GLY A 328 -4.51 -2.98 -19.33
CA GLY A 328 -4.76 -1.67 -19.94
C GLY A 328 -4.07 -0.47 -19.27
N THR A 329 -3.06 -0.71 -18.40
CA THR A 329 -2.34 0.36 -17.70
C THR A 329 -1.52 1.21 -18.68
N ARG A 330 -1.44 2.53 -18.48
CA ARG A 330 -0.62 3.42 -19.33
C ARG A 330 0.87 3.06 -19.19
N LEU A 331 1.56 2.95 -20.32
CA LEU A 331 2.99 2.72 -20.35
C LEU A 331 3.72 4.07 -20.24
N GLY A 332 4.48 4.27 -19.16
CA GLY A 332 5.29 5.49 -18.99
C GLY A 332 6.31 5.67 -20.13
N THR A 333 6.57 6.92 -20.51
CA THR A 333 7.48 7.24 -21.64
C THR A 333 8.91 6.75 -21.42
N MET A 334 9.33 6.63 -20.15
CA MET A 334 10.67 6.16 -19.77
C MET A 334 10.79 4.63 -19.61
N VAL A 335 9.67 3.89 -19.68
CA VAL A 335 9.66 2.43 -19.55
C VAL A 335 10.48 1.76 -20.65
N VAL A 336 10.32 2.20 -21.91
CA VAL A 336 11.03 1.62 -23.06
C VAL A 336 12.54 1.82 -22.97
N PRO A 337 13.09 3.03 -22.85
CA PRO A 337 14.54 3.20 -22.73
C PRO A 337 15.10 2.54 -21.47
N GLY A 338 14.39 2.58 -20.34
CA GLY A 338 14.85 1.95 -19.09
C GLY A 338 14.94 0.43 -19.18
N THR A 339 13.95 -0.23 -19.77
CA THR A 339 13.96 -1.69 -19.93
C THR A 339 14.97 -2.18 -20.98
N ILE A 340 15.28 -1.37 -22.02
CA ILE A 340 16.40 -1.64 -22.93
C ILE A 340 17.73 -1.64 -22.17
N ILE A 341 17.95 -0.66 -21.28
CA ILE A 341 19.15 -0.60 -20.44
C ILE A 341 19.22 -1.82 -19.52
N VAL A 342 18.10 -2.21 -18.90
CA VAL A 342 17.98 -3.43 -18.07
C VAL A 342 18.36 -4.68 -18.87
N ALA A 343 17.83 -4.84 -20.09
CA ALA A 343 18.12 -5.99 -20.93
C ALA A 343 19.58 -6.02 -21.39
N PHE A 344 20.11 -4.86 -21.82
CA PHE A 344 21.50 -4.72 -22.23
C PHE A 344 22.47 -5.03 -21.09
N SER A 345 22.23 -4.47 -19.90
CA SER A 345 23.06 -4.73 -18.73
C SER A 345 23.00 -6.19 -18.29
N SER A 346 21.80 -6.80 -18.28
CA SER A 346 21.62 -8.23 -17.98
C SER A 346 22.40 -9.12 -18.95
N TRP A 347 22.32 -8.83 -20.25
CA TRP A 347 23.09 -9.53 -21.28
C TRP A 347 24.59 -9.34 -21.07
N LEU A 348 25.04 -8.11 -20.78
CA LEU A 348 26.45 -7.78 -20.59
C LEU A 348 27.06 -8.52 -19.39
N TYR A 349 26.32 -8.62 -18.27
CA TYR A 349 26.76 -9.36 -17.09
C TYR A 349 26.87 -10.87 -17.37
N LEU A 350 25.87 -11.46 -18.03
CA LEU A 350 25.81 -12.90 -18.30
C LEU A 350 26.77 -13.34 -19.41
N ALA A 351 27.03 -12.48 -20.40
CA ALA A 351 27.95 -12.76 -21.50
C ALA A 351 29.43 -12.69 -21.10
N ASN A 352 29.74 -12.06 -19.97
CA ASN A 352 31.11 -11.86 -19.47
C ASN A 352 31.28 -12.47 -18.08
N PRO A 353 31.19 -13.81 -17.93
CA PRO A 353 31.43 -14.45 -16.65
C PRO A 353 32.85 -14.12 -16.15
N ALA A 354 32.99 -13.78 -14.86
CA ALA A 354 34.31 -13.61 -14.25
C ALA A 354 35.14 -14.88 -14.45
N ALA A 355 36.43 -14.72 -14.77
CA ALA A 355 37.35 -15.83 -14.89
C ALA A 355 37.31 -16.63 -13.57
N ALA A 356 36.99 -17.93 -13.68
CA ALA A 356 36.95 -18.83 -12.54
C ALA A 356 38.35 -18.96 -11.94
N THR A 357 38.69 -18.10 -11.00
CA THR A 357 39.78 -18.41 -10.08
C THR A 357 39.24 -19.53 -9.21
N ARG A 358 39.82 -20.73 -9.33
CA ARG A 358 39.57 -21.82 -8.38
C ARG A 358 39.70 -21.19 -7.00
N SER A 359 38.60 -21.09 -6.27
CA SER A 359 38.64 -20.79 -4.84
C SER A 359 39.34 -21.97 -4.19
N SER A 360 40.67 -21.93 -4.18
CA SER A 360 41.42 -22.58 -3.12
C SER A 360 41.06 -21.79 -1.87
N ALA A 361 40.06 -22.27 -1.14
CA ALA A 361 39.95 -21.97 0.26
C ALA A 361 41.28 -22.43 0.90
N GLY A 362 42.26 -21.53 0.94
CA GLY A 362 43.47 -21.72 1.72
C GLY A 362 43.07 -21.83 3.20
N PRO A 363 43.76 -22.63 4.01
CA PRO A 363 43.46 -22.74 5.44
C PRO A 363 43.81 -21.41 6.11
N GLY A 364 42.82 -20.54 6.24
CA GLY A 364 42.93 -19.22 6.86
C GLY A 364 42.85 -19.32 8.39
N ARG A 365 44.00 -19.60 8.99
CA ARG A 365 44.47 -19.19 10.34
C ARG A 365 43.76 -19.76 11.58
N ASP A 366 44.58 -20.43 12.38
CA ASP A 366 44.39 -21.13 13.67
C ASP A 366 43.76 -20.33 14.85
N SER A 367 43.05 -19.22 14.62
CA SER A 367 42.28 -18.53 15.67
C SER A 367 40.94 -19.23 16.01
N CYS A 368 40.50 -20.17 15.17
CA CYS A 368 39.16 -20.76 15.20
C CYS A 368 39.14 -22.19 15.80
N LYS A 369 39.63 -22.35 17.03
CA LYS A 369 39.31 -23.55 17.83
C LYS A 369 38.66 -23.16 19.16
N THR A 370 39.09 -22.07 19.77
CA THR A 370 38.51 -21.55 21.03
C THR A 370 37.16 -20.86 20.79
N LEU A 371 36.99 -20.16 19.67
CA LEU A 371 35.73 -19.49 19.30
C LEU A 371 34.64 -20.51 18.89
N GLY A 372 35.00 -21.58 18.19
CA GLY A 372 34.08 -22.64 17.78
C GLY A 372 33.48 -23.41 18.97
N VAL A 373 34.25 -23.62 20.05
CA VAL A 373 33.76 -24.26 21.28
C VAL A 373 32.83 -23.32 22.07
N PHE A 374 33.12 -22.01 22.10
CA PHE A 374 32.27 -21.02 22.76
C PHE A 374 30.93 -20.84 22.02
N VAL A 375 30.96 -20.73 20.69
CA VAL A 375 29.77 -20.63 19.82
C VAL A 375 28.89 -21.89 19.95
N LYS A 376 29.48 -23.08 20.04
CA LYS A 376 28.70 -24.33 20.16
C LYS A 376 27.98 -24.47 21.51
N ARG A 377 28.58 -23.98 22.60
CA ARG A 377 27.97 -24.00 23.96
C ARG A 377 26.85 -22.97 24.13
N TYR A 378 26.96 -21.81 23.49
CA TYR A 378 25.95 -20.75 23.55
C TYR A 378 25.03 -20.71 22.31
N ARG A 379 25.08 -21.71 21.41
CA ARG A 379 24.29 -21.73 20.16
C ARG A 379 22.79 -21.62 20.43
N VAL A 380 22.24 -22.50 21.27
CA VAL A 380 20.80 -22.51 21.59
C VAL A 380 20.35 -21.20 22.26
N PRO A 381 20.99 -20.70 23.33
CA PRO A 381 20.58 -19.43 23.93
C PRO A 381 20.77 -18.23 22.99
N TYR A 382 21.79 -18.25 22.11
CA TYR A 382 21.99 -17.23 21.08
C TYR A 382 20.86 -17.23 20.04
N LEU A 383 20.50 -18.39 19.49
CA LEU A 383 19.39 -18.51 18.54
C LEU A 383 18.04 -18.14 19.20
N ALA A 384 17.86 -18.50 20.48
CA ALA A 384 16.68 -18.09 21.24
C ALA A 384 16.62 -16.57 21.43
N MET A 385 17.75 -15.93 21.78
CA MET A 385 17.85 -14.47 21.89
C MET A 385 17.55 -13.79 20.55
N LEU A 386 18.11 -14.29 19.44
CA LEU A 386 17.83 -13.77 18.10
C LEU A 386 16.34 -13.93 17.75
N THR A 387 15.74 -15.08 18.04
CA THR A 387 14.31 -15.32 17.81
C THR A 387 13.46 -14.36 18.62
N PHE A 388 13.75 -14.20 19.91
CA PHE A 388 13.07 -13.24 20.77
C PHE A 388 13.21 -11.82 20.23
N THR A 389 14.41 -11.43 19.79
CA THR A 389 14.65 -10.11 19.19
C THR A 389 13.87 -9.92 17.90
N THR A 390 13.84 -10.92 17.02
CA THR A 390 13.04 -10.88 15.78
C THR A 390 11.55 -10.71 16.09
N VAL A 391 11.01 -11.51 17.00
CA VAL A 391 9.60 -11.43 17.40
C VAL A 391 9.30 -10.09 18.08
N LEU A 392 10.18 -9.60 18.95
CA LEU A 392 10.04 -8.30 19.61
C LEU A 392 10.06 -7.16 18.59
N VAL A 393 10.97 -7.21 17.62
CA VAL A 393 11.00 -6.24 16.52
C VAL A 393 9.67 -6.29 15.80
N VAL A 394 9.23 -7.45 15.30
CA VAL A 394 7.95 -7.60 14.58
C VAL A 394 6.77 -7.10 15.41
N ALA A 395 6.69 -7.47 16.69
CA ALA A 395 5.67 -7.00 17.62
C ALA A 395 5.70 -5.47 17.77
N PHE A 396 6.87 -4.87 17.90
CA PHE A 396 7.06 -3.43 17.95
C PHE A 396 6.65 -2.76 16.63
N LEU A 397 6.93 -3.37 15.48
CA LEU A 397 6.47 -2.86 14.17
C LEU A 397 4.94 -2.83 14.11
N THR A 398 4.30 -3.90 14.58
CA THR A 398 2.84 -3.98 14.67
C THR A 398 2.29 -2.99 15.68
N LEU A 399 2.95 -2.78 16.82
CA LEU A 399 2.51 -1.83 17.83
C LEU A 399 2.66 -0.38 17.36
N ILE A 400 3.70 -0.06 16.59
CA ILE A 400 3.79 1.24 15.90
C ILE A 400 2.58 1.44 14.99
N GLN A 401 2.16 0.40 14.25
CA GLN A 401 0.99 0.45 13.37
C GLN A 401 -0.32 0.68 14.14
N THR A 402 -0.49 0.13 15.34
CA THR A 402 -1.73 0.27 16.13
C THR A 402 -1.76 1.54 16.99
N THR A 403 -0.62 1.96 17.54
CA THR A 403 -0.54 3.06 18.53
C THR A 403 -0.32 4.41 17.87
N MET A 404 0.17 4.42 16.64
CA MET A 404 0.51 5.64 15.91
C MET A 404 -0.05 5.59 14.49
N PRO A 405 -1.34 5.93 14.28
CA PRO A 405 -1.83 6.32 12.97
C PRO A 405 -1.18 7.63 12.45
N GLY A 406 -0.35 8.31 13.26
CA GLY A 406 0.10 9.68 13.04
C GLY A 406 1.60 9.98 13.22
N LEU A 407 2.51 8.99 13.21
CA LEU A 407 3.96 9.27 13.24
C LEU A 407 4.61 9.40 11.84
N SER A 408 3.80 9.75 10.84
CA SER A 408 4.25 10.10 9.48
C SER A 408 4.74 11.56 9.36
N HIS A 409 4.62 12.37 10.41
CA HIS A 409 5.21 13.72 10.45
C HIS A 409 6.11 13.86 11.67
N GLY A 410 7.41 13.71 11.43
CA GLY A 410 8.44 14.03 12.41
C GLY A 410 8.40 15.53 12.75
N ASN A 411 8.47 15.82 14.05
CA ASN A 411 8.73 17.15 14.59
C ASN A 411 10.04 17.71 13.99
N GLY A 412 9.92 18.64 13.06
CA GLY A 412 10.97 19.56 12.63
C GLY A 412 10.47 21.00 12.82
N PRO A 413 11.32 21.94 13.25
CA PRO A 413 10.91 23.32 13.48
C PRO A 413 10.46 23.96 12.16
N SER A 414 9.39 24.76 12.21
CA SER A 414 8.83 25.47 11.05
C SER A 414 9.91 26.21 10.25
N PRO A 415 9.84 26.13 8.91
CA PRO A 415 9.75 27.40 8.17
C PRO A 415 8.89 27.31 6.89
N GLY A 416 8.13 28.37 6.65
CA GLY A 416 8.00 29.00 5.33
C GLY A 416 7.17 28.30 4.25
N ASN A 417 6.08 28.96 3.87
CA ASN A 417 5.40 29.01 2.57
C ASN A 417 6.07 28.20 1.42
N GLY A 418 5.43 27.09 1.04
CA GLY A 418 5.68 26.34 -0.18
C GLY A 418 4.59 25.28 -0.39
N PRO A 419 4.15 25.00 -1.64
CA PRO A 419 2.91 24.27 -1.90
C PRO A 419 3.05 22.78 -1.58
N SER A 420 2.13 22.29 -0.75
CA SER A 420 2.03 20.90 -0.30
C SER A 420 1.52 19.97 -1.41
N HIS A 421 2.30 18.95 -1.78
CA HIS A 421 1.82 17.81 -2.55
C HIS A 421 1.38 16.66 -1.62
N PRO A 422 0.21 16.03 -1.87
CA PRO A 422 -0.39 15.03 -0.96
C PRO A 422 0.22 13.63 -1.09
N ALA A 423 0.20 12.88 0.02
CA ALA A 423 0.70 11.50 0.17
C ALA A 423 -0.17 10.45 -0.57
N PRO A 424 0.40 9.29 -0.98
CA PRO A 424 -0.35 8.26 -1.68
C PRO A 424 -1.06 7.36 -0.68
N VAL A 425 -2.39 7.44 -0.71
CA VAL A 425 -3.30 6.54 -0.01
C VAL A 425 -3.95 5.66 -1.05
N THR A 426 -4.15 4.38 -0.70
CA THR A 426 -5.14 3.48 -1.28
C THR A 426 -6.27 4.28 -1.93
N ALA A 427 -6.41 4.19 -3.26
CA ALA A 427 -7.22 5.06 -4.10
C ALA A 427 -8.74 4.86 -3.89
N ALA A 428 -9.20 5.00 -2.65
CA ALA A 428 -10.60 5.09 -2.30
C ALA A 428 -10.87 6.55 -1.92
N SER A 429 -11.90 7.13 -2.52
CA SER A 429 -12.30 8.50 -2.18
C SER A 429 -12.57 8.62 -0.68
N PRO A 430 -12.11 9.68 0.00
CA PRO A 430 -12.48 9.98 1.38
C PRO A 430 -14.01 9.97 1.56
N PHE A 431 -14.75 10.39 0.54
CA PHE A 431 -16.20 10.50 0.55
C PHE A 431 -16.95 9.28 0.03
N ARG A 432 -16.31 8.11 -0.15
CA ARG A 432 -16.93 6.89 -0.71
C ARG A 432 -18.21 6.43 -0.01
N ASN A 433 -18.36 6.76 1.28
CA ASN A 433 -19.52 6.44 2.12
C ASN A 433 -20.32 7.69 2.49
N THR A 434 -19.99 8.86 1.93
CA THR A 434 -20.64 10.14 2.25
C THR A 434 -21.65 10.48 1.15
N LEU A 435 -22.77 11.07 1.53
CA LEU A 435 -23.76 11.62 0.60
C LEU A 435 -23.39 13.07 0.28
N ALA A 436 -23.29 13.43 -1.00
CA ALA A 436 -23.21 14.82 -1.43
C ALA A 436 -24.62 15.40 -1.58
N PHE A 437 -24.91 16.52 -0.94
CA PHE A 437 -26.12 17.31 -1.16
C PHE A 437 -25.73 18.59 -1.90
N VAL A 438 -26.23 18.76 -3.12
CA VAL A 438 -25.88 19.89 -3.99
C VAL A 438 -27.11 20.74 -4.25
N ARG A 439 -27.02 22.03 -3.92
CA ARG A 439 -28.13 22.98 -3.99
C ARG A 439 -28.01 23.95 -5.17
N TRP A 440 -29.13 24.22 -5.85
CA TRP A 440 -29.31 25.29 -6.84
C TRP A 440 -30.30 26.36 -6.38
N ASN A 441 -30.02 27.62 -6.72
CA ASN A 441 -30.97 28.71 -6.51
C ASN A 441 -32.03 28.83 -7.62
N SER A 442 -31.73 28.31 -8.80
CA SER A 442 -32.59 28.34 -9.99
C SER A 442 -32.29 27.15 -10.90
N ALA A 443 -33.26 26.76 -11.73
CA ALA A 443 -33.10 25.65 -12.67
C ALA A 443 -32.04 25.96 -13.75
N HIS A 444 -30.85 25.37 -13.59
CA HIS A 444 -29.75 25.40 -14.56
C HIS A 444 -29.36 23.96 -14.93
N PRO A 445 -30.23 23.23 -15.67
CA PRO A 445 -29.99 21.83 -16.03
C PRO A 445 -28.67 21.62 -16.80
N GLU A 446 -28.23 22.63 -17.55
CA GLU A 446 -26.97 22.63 -18.29
C GLU A 446 -25.73 22.46 -17.39
N ARG A 447 -25.86 22.70 -16.08
CA ARG A 447 -24.77 22.55 -15.10
C ARG A 447 -24.71 21.17 -14.45
N ILE A 448 -25.75 20.34 -14.59
CA ILE A 448 -25.79 18.99 -14.01
C ILE A 448 -24.59 18.13 -14.45
N PRO A 449 -24.20 18.07 -15.75
CA PRO A 449 -23.11 17.23 -16.18
C PRO A 449 -21.78 17.53 -15.46
N PHE A 450 -21.55 18.79 -15.09
CA PHE A 450 -20.37 19.19 -14.35
C PHE A 450 -20.39 18.69 -12.90
N VAL A 451 -21.51 18.84 -12.20
CA VAL A 451 -21.65 18.33 -10.83
C VAL A 451 -21.61 16.81 -10.78
N MET A 452 -22.14 16.13 -11.80
CA MET A 452 -22.09 14.66 -11.88
C MET A 452 -20.67 14.10 -12.03
N LYS A 453 -19.66 14.93 -12.36
CA LYS A 453 -18.25 14.52 -12.29
C LYS A 453 -17.79 14.16 -10.87
N TYR A 454 -18.55 14.55 -9.84
CA TYR A 454 -18.32 14.12 -8.46
C TYR A 454 -18.80 12.71 -8.14
N GLU A 455 -19.60 12.08 -9.01
CA GLU A 455 -20.22 10.76 -8.74
C GLU A 455 -19.22 9.68 -8.31
N PRO A 456 -18.01 9.57 -8.91
CA PRO A 456 -17.02 8.56 -8.50
C PRO A 456 -16.47 8.74 -7.09
N PHE A 457 -16.63 9.93 -6.50
CA PHE A 457 -16.05 10.28 -5.20
C PHE A 457 -17.02 10.09 -4.05
N PHE A 458 -18.33 10.15 -4.31
CA PHE A 458 -19.36 10.09 -3.27
C PHE A 458 -20.14 8.78 -3.36
N ARG A 459 -20.76 8.37 -2.24
CA ARG A 459 -21.66 7.20 -2.26
C ARG A 459 -22.88 7.43 -3.15
N SER A 460 -23.39 8.66 -3.09
CA SER A 460 -24.56 9.12 -3.80
C SER A 460 -24.54 10.66 -3.84
N ILE A 461 -25.06 11.23 -4.92
CA ILE A 461 -25.29 12.66 -5.06
C ILE A 461 -26.80 12.91 -5.02
N HIS A 462 -27.19 13.89 -4.19
CA HIS A 462 -28.54 14.40 -4.08
C HIS A 462 -28.59 15.81 -4.68
N LEU A 463 -29.43 16.01 -5.70
CA LEU A 463 -29.58 17.27 -6.42
C LEU A 463 -30.87 17.98 -5.99
N SER A 464 -30.73 19.08 -5.26
CA SER A 464 -31.87 19.95 -4.88
C SER A 464 -31.99 21.10 -5.87
N ILE A 465 -32.89 20.97 -6.85
CA ILE A 465 -33.02 21.93 -7.96
C ILE A 465 -34.47 22.42 -8.03
N PRO A 466 -34.74 23.70 -7.70
CA PRO A 466 -36.09 24.25 -7.76
C PRO A 466 -36.61 24.20 -9.20
N ASP A 467 -37.93 23.98 -9.34
CA ASP A 467 -38.65 24.04 -10.62
C ASP A 467 -38.20 23.07 -11.74
N MET A 468 -37.31 22.10 -11.46
CA MET A 468 -36.83 21.10 -12.44
C MET A 468 -37.78 19.89 -12.58
N MET A 469 -38.57 19.58 -11.56
CA MET A 469 -39.37 18.35 -11.48
C MET A 469 -40.86 18.62 -11.76
N PRO A 470 -41.49 17.96 -12.75
CA PRO A 470 -42.94 18.03 -12.90
C PRO A 470 -43.60 17.34 -11.70
N ALA A 471 -44.53 18.04 -11.04
CA ALA A 471 -45.38 17.42 -10.02
C ALA A 471 -46.06 16.17 -10.62
N PRO A 472 -46.02 14.99 -9.95
CA PRO A 472 -46.09 14.83 -8.50
C PRO A 472 -44.89 14.08 -7.86
N VAL A 473 -43.74 13.93 -8.52
CA VAL A 473 -42.61 13.18 -7.94
C VAL A 473 -41.92 14.05 -6.88
N ALA A 474 -42.44 13.97 -5.65
CA ALA A 474 -42.29 15.01 -4.63
C ALA A 474 -40.91 15.09 -3.95
N ARG A 475 -40.15 14.00 -3.88
CA ARG A 475 -38.82 13.91 -3.22
C ARG A 475 -38.31 12.48 -3.32
N ASN A 476 -37.02 12.26 -3.57
CA ASN A 476 -36.39 10.96 -3.39
C ASN A 476 -34.94 11.08 -2.87
N MET A 477 -34.17 9.99 -2.88
CA MET A 477 -32.78 10.00 -2.38
C MET A 477 -31.79 10.72 -3.29
N THR A 478 -32.11 10.94 -4.57
CA THR A 478 -31.19 11.52 -5.56
C THR A 478 -31.56 12.92 -6.00
N HIS A 479 -32.81 13.36 -5.81
CA HIS A 479 -33.24 14.71 -6.16
C HIS A 479 -34.52 15.17 -5.43
N ASP A 480 -34.64 16.49 -5.32
CA ASP A 480 -35.82 17.21 -4.86
C ASP A 480 -36.02 18.52 -5.64
N GLY A 481 -37.23 19.08 -5.54
CA GLY A 481 -37.59 20.38 -6.11
C GLY A 481 -37.89 21.42 -5.02
N PHE A 482 -37.07 21.51 -3.97
CA PHE A 482 -37.31 22.39 -2.84
C PHE A 482 -37.15 23.87 -3.25
N ASN A 483 -38.20 24.66 -3.06
CA ASN A 483 -38.24 26.05 -3.56
C ASN A 483 -37.78 27.10 -2.53
N GLU A 484 -37.70 26.77 -1.24
CA GLU A 484 -37.34 27.72 -0.18
C GLU A 484 -35.82 27.82 0.02
N THR A 485 -35.13 28.55 -0.87
CA THR A 485 -33.67 28.72 -0.83
C THR A 485 -33.13 29.16 0.53
N PHE A 486 -33.83 30.07 1.22
CA PHE A 486 -33.36 30.60 2.51
C PHE A 486 -33.41 29.61 3.67
N LEU A 487 -34.25 28.57 3.57
CA LEU A 487 -34.48 27.56 4.60
C LEU A 487 -33.99 26.17 4.15
N ILE A 488 -32.99 26.12 3.27
CA ILE A 488 -32.52 24.88 2.63
C ILE A 488 -32.06 23.81 3.64
N TYR A 489 -31.58 24.20 4.82
CA TYR A 489 -31.23 23.27 5.90
C TYR A 489 -32.40 22.40 6.36
N ARG A 490 -33.65 22.83 6.13
CA ARG A 490 -34.85 22.02 6.34
C ARG A 490 -34.89 20.82 5.40
N GLU A 491 -34.51 21.02 4.14
CA GLU A 491 -34.45 19.93 3.16
C GLU A 491 -33.26 19.01 3.40
N VAL A 492 -32.12 19.57 3.79
CA VAL A 492 -30.97 18.78 4.26
C VAL A 492 -31.37 17.87 5.42
N ALA A 493 -32.14 18.38 6.40
CA ALA A 493 -32.67 17.58 7.49
C ALA A 493 -33.64 16.47 7.02
N ASN A 494 -34.50 16.74 6.03
CA ASN A 494 -35.36 15.72 5.42
C ASN A 494 -34.55 14.59 4.76
N VAL A 495 -33.48 14.92 4.04
CA VAL A 495 -32.58 13.93 3.44
C VAL A 495 -31.85 13.14 4.52
N MET A 496 -31.36 13.78 5.59
CA MET A 496 -30.76 13.08 6.74
C MET A 496 -31.74 12.08 7.37
N LYS A 497 -33.04 12.43 7.50
CA LYS A 497 -34.08 11.49 7.97
C LYS A 497 -34.22 10.27 7.06
N MET A 498 -34.22 10.47 5.73
CA MET A 498 -34.27 9.36 4.77
C MET A 498 -33.02 8.47 4.85
N VAL A 499 -31.84 9.07 5.04
CA VAL A 499 -30.58 8.35 5.26
C VAL A 499 -30.62 7.51 6.54
N LEU A 500 -31.14 8.07 7.63
CA LEU A 500 -31.29 7.35 8.89
C LEU A 500 -32.29 6.18 8.77
N ALA A 501 -33.34 6.33 7.97
CA ALA A 501 -34.38 5.31 7.79
C ALA A 501 -33.95 4.12 6.92
N GLY A 502 -33.07 4.32 5.93
CA GLY A 502 -32.82 3.28 4.91
C GLY A 502 -31.40 3.14 4.37
N GLN A 503 -30.43 3.94 4.84
CA GLN A 503 -29.06 3.94 4.30
C GLN A 503 -28.01 3.89 5.43
N PRO A 504 -27.83 2.73 6.11
CA PRO A 504 -26.90 2.60 7.24
C PRO A 504 -25.42 2.80 6.87
N GLN A 505 -25.07 2.56 5.60
CA GLN A 505 -23.72 2.71 5.09
C GLN A 505 -23.26 4.16 4.89
N ILE A 506 -24.19 5.13 4.93
CA ILE A 506 -23.84 6.55 4.77
C ILE A 506 -23.29 7.09 6.09
N ASP A 507 -22.01 7.50 6.09
CA ASP A 507 -21.27 7.93 7.28
C ASP A 507 -21.33 9.44 7.55
N GLY A 508 -21.80 10.23 6.59
CA GLY A 508 -21.97 11.67 6.71
C GLY A 508 -22.64 12.28 5.48
N LEU A 509 -22.86 13.59 5.54
CA LEU A 509 -23.42 14.40 4.46
C LEU A 509 -22.51 15.60 4.21
N MET A 510 -22.06 15.76 2.97
CA MET A 510 -21.33 16.94 2.48
C MET A 510 -22.32 17.84 1.74
N TYR A 511 -22.55 19.04 2.24
CA TYR A 511 -23.37 20.05 1.59
C TYR A 511 -22.47 21.01 0.80
N PHE A 512 -22.82 21.29 -0.45
CA PHE A 512 -22.25 22.41 -1.17
C PHE A 512 -23.23 23.05 -2.17
N HIS A 513 -23.08 24.35 -2.41
CA HIS A 513 -23.82 25.05 -3.46
C HIS A 513 -23.22 24.74 -4.85
N PHE A 514 -24.03 24.79 -5.90
CA PHE A 514 -23.63 24.31 -7.23
C PHE A 514 -22.50 25.10 -7.89
N ASP A 515 -22.31 26.38 -7.57
CA ASP A 515 -21.19 27.19 -8.04
C ASP A 515 -19.97 27.11 -7.09
N GLY A 516 -20.04 26.22 -6.09
CA GLY A 516 -18.89 25.79 -5.32
C GLY A 516 -18.10 24.71 -6.04
N TRP A 517 -16.80 24.66 -5.78
CA TRP A 517 -15.97 23.51 -6.13
C TRP A 517 -15.42 22.85 -4.87
N LEU A 518 -15.20 21.55 -4.99
CA LEU A 518 -14.57 20.69 -4.00
C LEU A 518 -13.48 19.86 -4.67
N ASP A 519 -12.32 19.71 -4.05
CA ASP A 519 -11.31 18.71 -4.41
C ASP A 519 -11.44 17.53 -3.42
N PRO A 520 -12.14 16.43 -3.79
CA PRO A 520 -12.46 15.35 -2.86
C PRO A 520 -11.24 14.67 -2.25
N MET A 521 -10.14 14.59 -3.00
CA MET A 521 -8.94 13.84 -2.60
C MET A 521 -8.12 14.59 -1.55
N ARG A 522 -8.27 15.91 -1.44
CA ARG A 522 -7.63 16.75 -0.40
C ARG A 522 -8.23 16.60 0.99
N TRP A 523 -9.30 15.83 1.15
CA TRP A 523 -9.98 15.60 2.43
C TRP A 523 -9.48 14.37 3.18
N ASN A 524 -8.55 13.61 2.60
CA ASN A 524 -8.11 12.31 3.11
C ASN A 524 -7.48 12.34 4.52
N SER A 525 -6.77 13.41 4.87
CA SER A 525 -6.17 13.62 6.19
C SER A 525 -7.07 14.39 7.17
N THR A 526 -8.32 14.68 6.78
CA THR A 526 -9.21 15.51 7.60
C THR A 526 -9.97 14.63 8.58
N ASP A 527 -9.89 14.99 9.86
CA ASP A 527 -10.76 14.40 10.87
C ASP A 527 -12.22 14.79 10.55
N ARG A 528 -13.05 13.77 10.28
CA ARG A 528 -14.47 13.92 9.93
C ARG A 528 -15.38 13.46 11.07
N ASP A 529 -14.84 13.36 12.28
CA ASP A 529 -15.67 13.09 13.44
C ASP A 529 -16.53 14.31 13.82
N GLY A 530 -16.12 15.55 13.52
CA GLY A 530 -16.90 16.76 13.78
C GLY A 530 -17.65 17.32 12.56
N ILE A 531 -18.55 18.28 12.79
CA ILE A 531 -19.07 19.15 11.74
C ILE A 531 -17.91 20.01 11.23
N LEU A 532 -17.68 19.98 9.92
CA LEU A 532 -16.65 20.79 9.26
C LEU A 532 -17.33 21.95 8.56
N PHE A 533 -16.98 23.16 8.95
CA PHE A 533 -17.64 24.37 8.45
C PHE A 533 -16.64 25.31 7.79
N ALA A 534 -16.95 25.75 6.58
CA ALA A 534 -16.05 26.58 5.80
C ALA A 534 -15.85 27.96 6.44
N ARG A 535 -14.60 28.42 6.45
CA ARG A 535 -14.25 29.79 6.85
C ARG A 535 -13.54 30.47 5.69
N THR A 536 -13.96 31.68 5.37
CA THR A 536 -13.27 32.52 4.38
C THR A 536 -11.85 32.85 4.86
N SER A 537 -10.88 32.62 3.98
CA SER A 537 -9.46 32.91 4.23
C SER A 537 -8.99 34.20 3.54
N THR A 538 -9.71 34.66 2.50
CA THR A 538 -9.22 35.68 1.56
C THR A 538 -10.09 36.93 1.43
N ASP A 539 -11.32 36.94 1.96
CA ASP A 539 -12.23 38.08 1.84
C ASP A 539 -12.71 38.60 3.20
N PRO A 540 -12.31 39.83 3.60
CA PRO A 540 -12.78 40.49 4.82
C PRO A 540 -14.27 40.88 4.80
N GLN A 541 -14.91 40.92 3.62
CA GLN A 541 -16.30 41.38 3.45
C GLN A 541 -17.33 40.24 3.46
N GLY A 542 -16.90 38.98 3.36
CA GLY A 542 -17.79 37.82 3.45
C GLY A 542 -18.18 37.47 4.90
N PRO A 543 -19.25 36.67 5.11
CA PRO A 543 -19.66 36.20 6.43
C PRO A 543 -18.60 35.33 7.09
N LEU A 544 -17.74 35.99 7.85
CA LEU A 544 -16.84 35.39 8.83
C LEU A 544 -17.68 34.68 9.88
N PHE A 545 -17.33 33.42 10.18
CA PHE A 545 -17.96 32.70 11.28
C PHE A 545 -17.77 33.48 12.58
N ARG A 546 -18.85 34.09 13.08
CA ARG A 546 -18.80 34.95 14.27
C ARG A 546 -20.10 34.79 15.04
N CYS A 547 -19.96 34.49 16.32
CA CYS A 547 -21.07 34.52 17.27
C CYS A 547 -21.11 35.88 17.97
N MET A 548 -22.31 36.42 18.14
CA MET A 548 -22.53 37.75 18.71
C MET A 548 -23.90 37.81 19.40
N ASN A 549 -24.08 38.84 20.22
CA ASN A 549 -25.34 39.18 20.89
C ASN A 549 -25.86 40.56 20.45
N ASP A 550 -25.09 41.32 19.66
CA ASP A 550 -25.47 42.62 19.12
C ASP A 550 -25.30 42.64 17.59
N ILE A 551 -26.38 42.99 16.89
CA ILE A 551 -26.41 43.13 15.42
C ILE A 551 -25.45 44.21 14.92
N SER A 552 -25.21 45.25 15.71
CA SER A 552 -24.40 46.39 15.28
C SER A 552 -22.93 46.00 15.02
N ALA A 553 -22.51 44.83 15.52
CA ALA A 553 -21.16 44.30 15.42
C ALA A 553 -20.82 43.65 14.06
N TYR A 554 -21.76 43.61 13.11
CA TYR A 554 -21.58 43.00 11.79
C TYR A 554 -22.17 43.87 10.67
N ASP A 555 -21.39 44.13 9.62
CA ASP A 555 -21.84 44.86 8.43
C ASP A 555 -22.55 43.88 7.49
N TRP A 556 -23.85 44.05 7.35
CA TRP A 556 -24.71 43.09 6.66
C TRP A 556 -24.77 43.31 5.15
N GLY A 557 -23.85 44.04 4.51
CA GLY A 557 -23.62 43.96 3.05
C GLY A 557 -24.88 43.92 2.16
N GLY A 558 -25.87 44.79 2.41
CA GLY A 558 -27.14 44.87 1.66
C GLY A 558 -28.28 43.97 2.17
N TRP A 559 -28.03 43.07 3.13
CA TRP A 559 -29.01 42.18 3.76
C TRP A 559 -29.83 42.85 4.88
N HIS A 560 -29.66 44.15 5.13
CA HIS A 560 -30.48 44.91 6.09
C HIS A 560 -31.98 44.88 5.80
N SER A 561 -32.37 44.53 4.57
CA SER A 561 -33.75 44.35 4.13
C SER A 561 -34.37 43.01 4.56
N PHE A 562 -33.57 42.05 5.03
CA PHE A 562 -34.06 40.77 5.54
C PHE A 562 -34.51 40.95 6.99
N ASP A 563 -35.80 40.75 7.19
CA ASP A 563 -36.55 40.86 8.44
C ASP A 563 -35.74 40.34 9.64
N ARG A 564 -35.37 41.23 10.58
CA ARG A 564 -34.63 41.04 11.86
C ARG A 564 -34.19 39.60 12.18
N GLN A 565 -33.22 39.08 11.42
CA GLN A 565 -32.75 37.69 11.52
C GLN A 565 -32.13 37.36 12.88
N ASP A 566 -31.56 38.38 13.54
CA ASP A 566 -31.13 38.31 14.95
C ASP A 566 -32.25 37.87 15.88
N ARG A 567 -33.41 38.53 15.78
CA ARG A 567 -34.53 38.28 16.68
C ARG A 567 -35.12 36.90 16.44
N ARG A 568 -35.24 36.51 15.16
CA ARG A 568 -35.71 35.18 14.78
C ARG A 568 -34.75 34.09 15.27
N ALA A 569 -33.45 34.29 15.12
CA ALA A 569 -32.43 33.36 15.61
C ALA A 569 -32.44 33.25 17.14
N VAL A 570 -32.48 34.37 17.87
CA VAL A 570 -32.58 34.38 19.34
C VAL A 570 -33.88 33.71 19.80
N GLN A 571 -35.02 33.94 19.14
CA GLN A 571 -36.27 33.25 19.44
C GLN A 571 -36.16 31.73 19.24
N ALA A 572 -35.49 31.29 18.16
CA ALA A 572 -35.22 29.87 17.94
C ALA A 572 -34.29 29.28 19.02
N VAL A 573 -33.24 30.01 19.42
CA VAL A 573 -32.33 29.64 20.52
C VAL A 573 -33.09 29.47 21.84
N GLN A 574 -34.00 30.38 22.15
CA GLN A 574 -34.87 30.31 23.34
C GLN A 574 -35.83 29.11 23.26
N ALA A 575 -36.35 28.79 22.07
CA ALA A 575 -37.16 27.60 21.86
C ALA A 575 -36.36 26.30 22.10
N VAL A 576 -35.11 26.23 21.63
CA VAL A 576 -34.18 25.12 21.92
C VAL A 576 -33.96 24.97 23.43
N LEU A 577 -33.75 26.09 24.14
CA LEU A 577 -33.60 26.08 25.59
C LEU A 577 -34.87 25.57 26.29
N ALA A 578 -36.05 25.97 25.81
CA ALA A 578 -37.34 25.55 26.37
C ALA A 578 -37.66 24.07 26.16
N MET A 579 -37.05 23.41 25.17
CA MET A 579 -37.23 21.97 24.94
C MET A 579 -36.49 21.07 25.94
N ASP A 580 -35.55 21.61 26.74
CA ASP A 580 -34.79 20.90 27.78
C ASP A 580 -34.12 19.59 27.32
N LEU A 581 -33.56 19.59 26.10
CA LEU A 581 -32.90 18.42 25.49
C LEU A 581 -31.42 18.26 25.90
N GLY A 582 -30.96 18.99 26.92
CA GLY A 582 -29.58 18.93 27.40
C GLY A 582 -28.54 19.70 26.57
N TYR A 583 -28.98 20.57 25.64
CA TYR A 583 -28.08 21.46 24.89
C TYR A 583 -27.50 22.56 25.78
N LYS A 584 -26.21 22.85 25.60
CA LYS A 584 -25.58 24.05 26.18
C LYS A 584 -25.81 25.22 25.25
N VAL A 585 -26.67 26.13 25.68
CA VAL A 585 -27.15 27.26 24.87
C VAL A 585 -26.88 28.57 25.61
N LYS A 586 -26.39 29.58 24.90
CA LYS A 586 -26.35 30.97 25.40
C LYS A 586 -27.61 31.69 24.89
N PRO A 587 -28.53 32.12 25.77
CA PRO A 587 -29.89 32.51 25.37
C PRO A 587 -29.99 33.69 24.38
N ASP A 588 -29.01 34.60 24.40
CA ASP A 588 -28.99 35.82 23.59
C ASP A 588 -27.90 35.81 22.50
N GLU A 589 -27.27 34.66 22.26
CA GLU A 589 -26.20 34.51 21.27
C GLU A 589 -26.75 33.92 19.97
N PHE A 590 -26.42 34.54 18.84
CA PHE A 590 -26.59 33.96 17.51
C PHE A 590 -25.25 34.03 16.76
N CYS A 591 -25.10 33.23 15.71
CA CYS A 591 -23.90 33.22 14.89
C CYS A 591 -24.24 33.46 13.43
N VAL A 592 -23.30 34.08 12.73
CA VAL A 592 -23.32 34.26 11.27
C VAL A 592 -22.14 33.53 10.67
N GLY A 593 -22.23 33.10 9.42
CA GLY A 593 -21.14 32.41 8.75
C GLY A 593 -21.51 31.89 7.36
N TRP A 594 -20.51 31.79 6.51
CA TRP A 594 -20.63 31.29 5.14
C TRP A 594 -21.03 29.80 5.12
N SER A 595 -22.26 29.50 4.68
CA SER A 595 -22.86 28.16 4.79
C SER A 595 -23.03 27.44 3.46
N ASP A 596 -22.36 27.91 2.40
CA ASP A 596 -22.42 27.26 1.09
C ASP A 596 -21.60 25.98 1.01
N ILE A 597 -20.71 25.71 1.98
CA ILE A 597 -19.93 24.46 2.06
C ILE A 597 -19.79 24.03 3.53
N TYR A 598 -20.29 22.84 3.86
CA TYR A 598 -20.07 22.22 5.18
C TYR A 598 -20.30 20.71 5.14
N TYR A 599 -19.71 20.00 6.09
CA TYR A 599 -19.88 18.55 6.27
C TYR A 599 -20.46 18.25 7.65
N VAL A 600 -21.39 17.29 7.70
CA VAL A 600 -22.01 16.79 8.93
C VAL A 600 -21.81 15.27 9.01
N PRO A 601 -21.19 14.73 10.08
CA PRO A 601 -21.07 13.29 10.27
C PRO A 601 -22.39 12.68 10.75
N ARG A 602 -22.65 11.42 10.39
CA ARG A 602 -23.88 10.69 10.72
C ARG A 602 -24.23 10.74 12.20
N ARG A 603 -23.23 10.67 13.09
CA ARG A 603 -23.42 10.70 14.55
C ARG A 603 -24.07 11.99 15.06
N LEU A 604 -24.02 13.07 14.28
CA LEU A 604 -24.59 14.39 14.60
C LEU A 604 -25.87 14.70 13.80
N PHE A 605 -26.37 13.77 12.98
CA PHE A 605 -27.60 13.99 12.21
C PHE A 605 -28.81 14.25 13.10
N ALA A 606 -28.95 13.54 14.23
CA ALA A 606 -30.06 13.75 15.14
C ALA A 606 -30.09 15.18 15.70
N ASP A 607 -28.92 15.70 16.12
CA ASP A 607 -28.80 17.06 16.60
C ASP A 607 -29.08 18.08 15.50
N TYR A 608 -28.50 17.87 14.32
CA TYR A 608 -28.73 18.73 13.15
C TYR A 608 -30.22 18.80 12.81
N ILE A 609 -30.91 17.64 12.73
CA ILE A 609 -32.32 17.54 12.38
C ILE A 609 -33.19 18.33 13.37
N VAL A 610 -33.02 18.11 14.68
CA VAL A 610 -33.84 18.78 15.71
C VAL A 610 -33.66 20.29 15.65
N LEU A 611 -32.42 20.76 15.55
CA LEU A 611 -32.12 22.19 15.52
C LEU A 611 -32.54 22.82 14.19
N ALA A 612 -32.34 22.14 13.06
CA ALA A 612 -32.80 22.58 11.75
C ALA A 612 -34.32 22.77 11.71
N GLU A 613 -35.10 21.82 12.23
CA GLU A 613 -36.56 21.96 12.26
C GLU A 613 -37.02 23.09 13.18
N THR A 614 -36.33 23.27 14.30
CA THR A 614 -36.60 24.36 15.24
C THR A 614 -36.36 25.70 14.58
N PHE A 615 -35.18 25.93 14.00
CA PHE A 615 -34.82 27.20 13.36
C PHE A 615 -35.68 27.48 12.13
N ALA A 616 -36.06 26.45 11.38
CA ALA A 616 -36.95 26.60 10.23
C ALA A 616 -38.35 27.07 10.65
N ALA A 617 -38.85 26.67 11.82
CA ALA A 617 -40.14 27.13 12.35
C ALA A 617 -40.16 28.65 12.66
N PHE A 618 -38.99 29.25 12.89
CA PHE A 618 -38.83 30.70 13.05
C PHE A 618 -38.34 31.39 11.77
N GLU A 619 -38.28 30.67 10.64
CA GLU A 619 -37.86 31.18 9.33
C GLU A 619 -36.50 31.92 9.39
N VAL A 620 -35.53 31.33 10.08
CA VAL A 620 -34.19 31.90 10.20
C VAL A 620 -33.38 31.60 8.94
N PHE A 621 -32.78 32.62 8.34
CA PHE A 621 -31.92 32.51 7.16
C PHE A 621 -30.75 31.54 7.39
N HIS A 622 -30.43 30.68 6.43
CA HIS A 622 -29.44 29.60 6.57
C HIS A 622 -28.03 30.05 7.00
N GLU A 623 -27.54 31.21 6.55
CA GLU A 623 -26.24 31.76 7.01
C GLU A 623 -26.27 32.30 8.45
N VAL A 624 -27.44 32.29 9.10
CA VAL A 624 -27.60 32.56 10.54
C VAL A 624 -27.99 31.28 11.28
N ALA A 625 -28.94 30.52 10.74
CA ALA A 625 -29.44 29.29 11.35
C ALA A 625 -28.32 28.26 11.50
N ILE A 626 -27.63 27.91 10.40
CA ILE A 626 -26.63 26.83 10.38
C ILE A 626 -25.47 27.17 11.33
N PRO A 627 -24.82 28.34 11.25
CA PRO A 627 -23.75 28.69 12.18
C PRO A 627 -24.22 28.68 13.64
N THR A 628 -25.44 29.17 13.91
CA THR A 628 -25.96 29.24 15.28
C THR A 628 -26.16 27.84 15.86
N PHE A 629 -26.85 26.94 15.15
CA PHE A 629 -27.07 25.61 15.71
C PHE A 629 -25.82 24.73 15.68
N VAL A 630 -24.89 24.96 14.75
CA VAL A 630 -23.56 24.31 14.78
C VAL A 630 -22.79 24.74 16.02
N ASN A 631 -22.84 26.03 16.40
CA ASN A 631 -22.26 26.53 17.64
C ASN A 631 -22.94 25.91 18.88
N ILE A 632 -24.27 25.74 18.88
CA ILE A 632 -24.99 25.03 19.97
C ILE A 632 -24.47 23.57 20.10
N ILE A 633 -24.31 22.86 18.99
CA ILE A 633 -23.75 21.49 18.98
C ILE A 633 -22.32 21.50 19.51
N ALA A 634 -21.48 22.44 19.07
CA ALA A 634 -20.09 22.56 19.47
C ALA A 634 -19.93 22.85 20.97
N GLN A 635 -20.76 23.75 21.52
CA GLN A 635 -20.78 24.05 22.95
C GLN A 635 -21.21 22.84 23.78
N THR A 636 -22.19 22.09 23.27
CA THR A 636 -22.71 20.88 23.93
C THR A 636 -21.69 19.72 23.87
N ARG A 637 -20.97 19.59 22.74
CA ARG A 637 -20.03 18.50 22.45
C ARG A 637 -18.71 19.09 21.91
N PRO A 638 -17.70 19.34 22.77
CA PRO A 638 -16.48 20.07 22.39
C PRO A 638 -15.62 19.47 21.25
N SER A 639 -15.79 18.19 20.91
CA SER A 639 -15.14 17.51 19.77
C SER A 639 -16.02 17.41 18.51
N ALA A 640 -17.13 18.13 18.45
CA ALA A 640 -18.13 18.02 17.38
C ALA A 640 -18.00 19.09 16.29
N PHE A 641 -16.95 19.92 16.29
CA PHE A 641 -16.82 21.04 15.37
C PHE A 641 -15.37 21.39 15.03
N ALA A 642 -15.10 21.63 13.75
CA ALA A 642 -13.84 22.15 13.25
C ALA A 642 -14.06 23.05 12.02
N PHE A 643 -13.10 23.92 11.74
CA PHE A 643 -13.13 24.82 10.59
C PHE A 643 -12.38 24.25 9.39
N ILE A 644 -12.84 24.61 8.20
CA ILE A 644 -12.13 24.40 6.93
C ILE A 644 -11.53 25.75 6.53
N ASP A 645 -10.27 25.98 6.89
CA ASP A 645 -9.60 27.27 6.73
C ASP A 645 -8.88 27.44 5.37
N ASP A 646 -8.90 26.40 4.51
CA ASP A 646 -8.21 26.35 3.22
C ASP A 646 -9.17 26.40 2.00
N CYS A 647 -10.43 26.81 2.21
CA CYS A 647 -11.32 27.15 1.12
C CYS A 647 -10.97 28.53 0.53
N TRP A 648 -11.06 28.64 -0.79
CA TRP A 648 -10.95 29.91 -1.50
C TRP A 648 -12.28 30.67 -1.52
N GLY A 649 -12.22 31.97 -1.24
CA GLY A 649 -13.32 32.89 -1.46
C GLY A 649 -14.39 32.88 -0.38
N SER A 650 -15.53 33.49 -0.72
CA SER A 650 -16.68 33.76 0.14
C SER A 650 -17.93 33.97 -0.74
N CYS A 651 -19.05 34.41 -0.15
CA CYS A 651 -20.22 34.94 -0.87
C CYS A 651 -19.88 35.95 -1.97
N CYS A 652 -18.78 36.68 -1.81
CA CYS A 652 -18.57 38.00 -2.37
C CYS A 652 -17.24 38.11 -3.14
N ALA A 653 -16.36 37.11 -3.01
CA ALA A 653 -15.22 36.90 -3.89
C ALA A 653 -15.67 36.47 -5.30
N SER A 654 -14.98 36.93 -6.34
CA SER A 654 -15.25 36.58 -7.73
C SER A 654 -13.97 36.37 -8.53
N ASN A 655 -14.09 35.67 -9.66
CA ASN A 655 -13.00 35.41 -10.61
C ASN A 655 -11.81 34.62 -10.02
N PRO A 656 -12.01 33.38 -9.56
CA PRO A 656 -10.91 32.53 -9.15
C PRO A 656 -9.92 32.29 -10.30
N THR A 657 -8.64 32.23 -9.98
CA THR A 657 -7.58 31.89 -10.92
C THR A 657 -7.45 30.36 -11.07
N ILE A 658 -6.68 29.93 -12.07
CA ILE A 658 -6.33 28.50 -12.24
C ILE A 658 -5.60 27.96 -11.00
N GLU A 659 -4.74 28.76 -10.39
CA GLU A 659 -4.03 28.37 -9.17
C GLU A 659 -5.03 28.14 -8.03
N ASP A 660 -6.02 29.03 -7.87
CA ASP A 660 -7.03 28.92 -6.81
C ASP A 660 -7.82 27.61 -6.90
N VAL A 661 -8.37 27.30 -8.08
CA VAL A 661 -9.20 26.08 -8.27
C VAL A 661 -8.40 24.78 -8.23
N THR A 662 -7.08 24.83 -8.43
CA THR A 662 -6.21 23.64 -8.41
C THR A 662 -5.50 23.41 -7.08
N THR A 663 -5.29 24.47 -6.29
CA THR A 663 -4.51 24.42 -5.03
C THR A 663 -5.37 24.47 -3.77
N THR A 664 -6.60 24.97 -3.82
CA THR A 664 -7.49 24.99 -2.65
C THR A 664 -8.34 23.73 -2.56
N ARG A 665 -8.75 23.38 -1.34
CA ARG A 665 -9.60 22.20 -1.06
C ARG A 665 -11.04 22.39 -1.55
N CYS A 666 -11.49 23.63 -1.54
CA CYS A 666 -12.85 24.04 -1.76
C CYS A 666 -12.86 25.51 -2.21
N GLY A 667 -13.94 25.95 -2.83
CA GLY A 667 -14.18 27.36 -3.04
C GLY A 667 -15.54 27.63 -3.65
N HIS A 668 -15.81 28.90 -3.99
CA HIS A 668 -17.13 29.39 -4.39
C HIS A 668 -17.08 30.35 -5.59
N ARG A 669 -18.23 30.56 -6.23
CA ARG A 669 -18.42 31.39 -7.44
C ARG A 669 -17.58 30.93 -8.63
N LEU A 670 -17.58 29.63 -8.89
CA LEU A 670 -17.01 29.07 -10.11
C LEU A 670 -17.82 29.55 -11.33
N ASP A 671 -17.21 30.38 -12.17
CA ASP A 671 -17.85 30.87 -13.39
C ASP A 671 -17.81 29.80 -14.49
N TYR A 672 -18.90 29.07 -14.64
CA TYR A 672 -19.10 28.05 -15.68
C TYR A 672 -18.91 28.54 -17.13
N LEU A 673 -18.93 29.86 -17.37
CA LEU A 673 -18.67 30.44 -18.70
C LEU A 673 -17.16 30.61 -18.98
N ASN A 674 -16.33 30.59 -17.94
CA ASN A 674 -14.88 30.74 -18.07
C ASN A 674 -14.23 29.35 -18.19
N GLU A 675 -14.24 28.80 -19.42
CA GLU A 675 -13.66 27.47 -19.71
C GLU A 675 -12.17 27.37 -19.37
N ASN A 676 -11.42 28.47 -19.42
CA ASN A 676 -9.99 28.47 -19.09
C ASN A 676 -9.71 28.10 -17.63
N VAL A 677 -10.64 28.40 -16.72
CA VAL A 677 -10.52 28.06 -15.29
C VAL A 677 -11.31 26.80 -14.97
N THR A 678 -12.57 26.73 -15.41
CA THR A 678 -13.46 25.62 -15.09
C THR A 678 -13.09 24.32 -15.79
N GLY A 679 -12.62 24.40 -17.03
CA GLY A 679 -12.11 23.25 -17.78
C GLY A 679 -10.94 22.59 -17.06
N VAL A 680 -9.96 23.38 -16.60
CA VAL A 680 -8.79 22.88 -15.85
C VAL A 680 -9.22 22.18 -14.57
N PHE A 681 -10.18 22.75 -13.84
CA PHE A 681 -10.70 22.14 -12.62
C PHE A 681 -11.40 20.80 -12.88
N TYR A 682 -12.31 20.77 -13.84
CA TYR A 682 -13.08 19.55 -14.14
C TYR A 682 -12.26 18.48 -14.85
N ASP A 683 -11.23 18.84 -15.63
CA ASP A 683 -10.27 17.88 -16.21
C ASP A 683 -9.41 17.21 -15.12
N LYS A 684 -9.02 17.99 -14.10
CA LYS A 684 -8.37 17.45 -12.89
C LYS A 684 -9.31 16.49 -12.16
N LEU A 685 -10.59 16.85 -11.99
CA LEU A 685 -11.59 15.98 -11.37
C LEU A 685 -11.79 14.68 -12.14
N ASP A 686 -11.86 14.73 -13.48
CA ASP A 686 -11.92 13.54 -14.34
C ASP A 686 -10.65 12.70 -14.25
N GLY A 687 -9.48 13.33 -14.10
CA GLY A 687 -8.21 12.67 -13.83
C GLY A 687 -8.25 11.84 -12.56
N MET A 688 -8.65 12.48 -11.46
CA MET A 688 -8.78 11.82 -10.15
C MET A 688 -9.86 10.72 -10.18
N ALA A 689 -10.98 10.93 -10.87
CA ALA A 689 -12.03 9.93 -11.01
C ALA A 689 -11.55 8.68 -11.75
N ARG A 690 -10.74 8.84 -12.80
CA ARG A 690 -10.13 7.71 -13.52
C ARG A 690 -9.18 6.91 -12.62
N GLU A 691 -8.45 7.56 -11.72
CA GLU A 691 -7.58 6.87 -10.76
C GLU A 691 -8.40 6.03 -9.75
N LEU A 692 -9.55 6.53 -9.29
CA LEU A 692 -10.47 5.77 -8.43
C LEU A 692 -11.05 4.55 -9.14
N LEU A 693 -11.45 4.69 -10.42
CA LEU A 693 -12.03 3.60 -11.23
C LEU A 693 -11.00 2.55 -11.69
N VAL A 694 -9.71 2.87 -11.66
CA VAL A 694 -8.61 1.91 -11.92
C VAL A 694 -8.21 1.18 -10.61
N GLY A 695 -8.65 1.70 -9.45
CA GLY A 695 -8.50 1.12 -8.13
C GLY A 695 -9.68 0.26 -7.64
N SER A 696 -10.88 0.44 -8.22
CA SER A 696 -12.04 -0.46 -8.12
C SER A 696 -11.91 -1.60 -9.13
#